data_AF-A0A4Q7MRH2-F1
#
_entry.id   AF-A0A4Q7MRH2-F1
#
_cell.length_a   1.000
_cell.length_b   1.000
_cell.length_c   1.000
_cell.angle_alpha   90.00
_cell.angle_beta   90.00
_cell.angle_gamma   90.00
#
_symmetry.space_group_name_H-M   'P 1'
#
loop_
_entity.id
_entity.type
_entity.pdbx_description
1 polymer ?
#
loop_
_entity_poly.entity_id
_entity_poly.type
_entity_poly.pdbx_seq_one_letter_code
_entity_poly.pdbx_strand_id
1 'polypeptide(L)'
;MPNRKSLLLPLLILLHAISSAQLQPVGQWRDHLPYHQAIAVTQQQSIVWCATPFSIFSVDPSDNSIERFSRISGLSETGIGAIGADPDGNKLVIAYSNSNVDVLLQNTVHNIDAIKNSTISGNKTINHIYVQQQRALLSTGLGIILLNLEKYEVSDTWIIGSNGNKIEVYNTVADAQFYYAATEEGLKRAPVNANNLSDYRNWEMLSGTDGLPAGNIKAVVLSGSQLFAQWNNQLFAWQNNNWTSVYNDGWEIRELRASGNKLLLTELNGSQARVVSLTNAGIVESIIQHPVFTAAPRQAIWFQQQYWIADDSKGLSATDGAGNFEPFVPPSPAAVASGQMQVLNNTLWVASGSVTSNWEPANNRNGLYRFQDDNWTNVNAATANLPDSINDIVSVAIDPTDQSIWAGSFDDGLLHIQEGKPLSVLKQNSPIQPAYFSTGSYRVSGLNFDASGNLWISNYGSPGELVVRKPDGNFKSFTIPFPVSENAVAQLIADDYNQVWMVSPKGNGLYVFSYGNSIDNPSDDQWKWYRSGTGNGNLPDNNVNCIAKDQSGFIWIGTNRGIGIIQCPQDANSNTGCEAILPVVQSDNFAGYLFRDEQVQCIAVDGADRKWVGTKNGVWLISADGSKTLYRFHTGNSPLVDNDVQQIAANGFTGEIFFSTPKGICSFRSTATDGGSTNQNLLVFPNPVPPGYNGTIAIRGLVNNAIVKITETDGRLVYQTRALGGQAIWNGRHYNGSKVSSGIYLVLVTDENKREQTAAKIVFIK
;
A
#
# COMPACT_ATOMS: atom_id res chain seq x y z
N MET A 1 9.92 -29.53 -59.43
CA MET A 1 10.70 -30.13 -58.32
C MET A 1 11.57 -29.03 -57.69
N PRO A 2 11.21 -28.55 -56.49
CA PRO A 2 12.06 -27.74 -55.64
C PRO A 2 12.86 -28.63 -54.68
N ASN A 3 14.07 -28.20 -54.26
CA ASN A 3 14.68 -28.56 -52.96
C ASN A 3 16.12 -28.01 -52.85
N ARG A 4 16.35 -27.04 -51.96
CA ARG A 4 17.15 -27.20 -50.72
C ARG A 4 17.29 -25.89 -49.94
N LYS A 5 16.45 -25.83 -48.89
CA LYS A 5 16.55 -25.18 -47.57
C LYS A 5 17.76 -24.27 -47.29
N SER A 6 17.45 -23.01 -47.00
CA SER A 6 18.23 -22.09 -46.17
C SER A 6 17.96 -22.34 -44.69
N LEU A 7 19.00 -22.71 -43.92
CA LEU A 7 19.00 -22.63 -42.45
C LEU A 7 19.53 -21.25 -42.05
N LEU A 8 18.66 -20.42 -41.47
CA LEU A 8 19.02 -19.30 -40.61
C LEU A 8 18.58 -19.69 -39.20
N LEU A 9 19.56 -19.97 -38.35
CA LEU A 9 19.39 -20.32 -36.94
C LEU A 9 19.78 -19.08 -36.13
N PRO A 10 18.89 -18.43 -35.35
CA PRO A 10 19.36 -17.61 -34.25
C PRO A 10 19.55 -18.52 -33.06
N LEU A 11 20.82 -18.68 -32.68
CA LEU A 11 21.27 -19.20 -31.41
C LEU A 11 20.87 -18.18 -30.32
N LEU A 12 19.60 -18.20 -29.89
CA LEU A 12 19.17 -17.55 -28.64
C LEU A 12 19.04 -18.65 -27.58
N ILE A 13 20.18 -19.16 -27.14
CA ILE A 13 20.23 -20.10 -26.01
C ILE A 13 19.96 -19.29 -24.75
N LEU A 14 18.82 -19.64 -24.13
CA LEU A 14 18.50 -19.56 -22.72
C LEU A 14 19.69 -19.23 -21.81
N LEU A 15 19.82 -17.96 -21.43
CA LEU A 15 20.27 -17.62 -20.09
C LEU A 15 19.06 -17.70 -19.17
N HIS A 16 18.88 -18.86 -18.52
CA HIS A 16 18.29 -18.84 -17.19
C HIS A 16 19.28 -18.11 -16.29
N ALA A 17 19.21 -16.78 -16.32
CA ALA A 17 19.84 -15.98 -15.29
C ALA A 17 19.07 -16.29 -14.01
N ILE A 18 19.78 -16.89 -13.06
CA ILE A 18 19.48 -16.71 -11.64
C ILE A 18 19.24 -15.21 -11.48
N SER A 19 17.97 -14.83 -11.26
CA SER A 19 17.56 -13.45 -11.03
C SER A 19 18.21 -12.99 -9.73
N SER A 20 19.47 -12.54 -9.79
CA SER A 20 19.98 -11.62 -8.79
C SER A 20 19.09 -10.38 -8.88
N ALA A 21 18.28 -10.15 -7.85
CA ALA A 21 17.39 -9.01 -7.71
C ALA A 21 18.09 -7.73 -8.17
N GLN A 22 17.75 -7.25 -9.37
CA GLN A 22 18.37 -6.05 -9.91
C GLN A 22 17.72 -4.86 -9.20
N LEU A 23 18.50 -4.14 -8.39
CA LEU A 23 18.08 -2.89 -7.76
C LEU A 23 17.41 -1.97 -8.78
N GLN A 24 16.12 -1.65 -8.58
CA GLN A 24 15.32 -0.82 -9.49
C GLN A 24 16.02 0.48 -9.85
N PRO A 25 15.99 1.05 -11.06
CA PRO A 25 16.69 2.30 -11.35
C PRO A 25 16.31 3.48 -10.43
N VAL A 26 17.25 4.42 -10.19
CA VAL A 26 16.96 5.65 -9.41
C VAL A 26 15.86 6.45 -10.10
N GLY A 27 14.88 6.92 -9.33
CA GLY A 27 13.70 7.64 -9.81
C GLY A 27 12.50 6.75 -10.15
N GLN A 28 12.58 5.44 -9.94
CA GLN A 28 11.48 4.51 -10.17
C GLN A 28 10.65 4.25 -8.92
N TRP A 29 9.40 3.84 -9.14
CA TRP A 29 8.46 3.45 -8.09
C TRP A 29 8.29 1.92 -8.03
N ARG A 30 7.89 1.40 -6.86
CA ARG A 30 7.52 0.00 -6.65
C ARG A 30 6.24 -0.12 -5.84
N ASP A 31 5.40 -1.09 -6.18
CA ASP A 31 4.21 -1.41 -5.38
C ASP A 31 4.55 -2.52 -4.38
N HIS A 32 3.99 -2.39 -3.19
CA HIS A 32 4.00 -3.40 -2.14
C HIS A 32 2.57 -3.60 -1.64
N LEU A 33 1.63 -3.71 -2.58
CA LEU A 33 0.19 -3.77 -2.31
C LEU A 33 -0.23 -5.16 -1.83
N PRO A 34 -1.27 -5.27 -0.98
CA PRO A 34 -1.79 -6.58 -0.54
C PRO A 34 -2.56 -7.30 -1.66
N TYR A 35 -2.30 -8.61 -1.81
CA TYR A 35 -3.01 -9.46 -2.79
C TYR A 35 -3.89 -10.56 -2.18
N HIS A 36 -3.98 -10.64 -0.84
CA HIS A 36 -4.78 -11.66 -0.14
C HIS A 36 -6.28 -11.35 -0.05
N GLN A 37 -6.72 -10.14 -0.40
CA GLN A 37 -8.13 -9.73 -0.39
C GLN A 37 -8.68 -9.71 -1.81
N ALA A 38 -8.99 -10.89 -2.36
CA ALA A 38 -9.54 -10.98 -3.71
C ALA A 38 -11.06 -10.71 -3.68
N ILE A 39 -11.49 -9.68 -4.41
CA ILE A 39 -12.90 -9.26 -4.44
C ILE A 39 -13.62 -9.67 -5.72
N ALA A 40 -12.87 -9.91 -6.80
CA ALA A 40 -13.43 -10.29 -8.07
C ALA A 40 -12.46 -11.14 -8.90
N VAL A 41 -13.02 -12.05 -9.69
CA VAL A 41 -12.30 -12.85 -10.68
C VAL A 41 -13.07 -12.81 -11.99
N THR A 42 -12.38 -12.72 -13.12
CA THR A 42 -12.96 -12.88 -14.46
C THR A 42 -11.95 -13.55 -15.37
N GLN A 43 -12.36 -13.92 -16.58
CA GLN A 43 -11.46 -14.45 -17.59
C GLN A 43 -11.58 -13.67 -18.89
N GLN A 44 -10.49 -13.67 -19.63
CA GLN A 44 -10.35 -13.04 -20.93
C GLN A 44 -9.37 -13.88 -21.74
N GLN A 45 -9.82 -14.45 -22.85
CA GLN A 45 -9.03 -15.35 -23.69
C GLN A 45 -8.46 -16.52 -22.88
N SER A 46 -7.13 -16.62 -22.79
CA SER A 46 -6.42 -17.63 -22.01
C SER A 46 -6.07 -17.18 -20.60
N ILE A 47 -6.40 -15.94 -20.21
CA ILE A 47 -5.92 -15.31 -18.98
C ILE A 47 -7.03 -15.20 -17.94
N VAL A 48 -6.69 -15.53 -16.69
CA VAL A 48 -7.54 -15.28 -15.52
C VAL A 48 -7.13 -13.97 -14.88
N TRP A 49 -8.09 -13.09 -14.64
CA TRP A 49 -7.89 -11.79 -14.01
C TRP A 49 -8.49 -11.80 -12.62
N CYS A 50 -7.75 -11.30 -11.65
CA CYS A 50 -8.22 -11.12 -10.28
C CYS A 50 -8.01 -9.67 -9.84
N ALA A 51 -9.02 -9.13 -9.14
CA ALA A 51 -8.94 -7.82 -8.51
C ALA A 51 -8.92 -7.94 -7.00
N THR A 52 -8.10 -7.10 -6.39
CA THR A 52 -8.21 -6.71 -4.98
C THR A 52 -8.70 -5.26 -4.92
N PRO A 53 -9.04 -4.71 -3.74
CA PRO A 53 -9.34 -3.29 -3.61
C PRO A 53 -8.17 -2.39 -4.02
N PHE A 54 -6.95 -2.91 -4.08
CA PHE A 54 -5.73 -2.11 -4.24
C PHE A 54 -5.13 -2.20 -5.65
N SER A 55 -5.25 -3.35 -6.31
CA SER A 55 -4.61 -3.65 -7.59
C SER A 55 -5.33 -4.78 -8.33
N ILE A 56 -4.95 -5.02 -9.58
CA ILE A 56 -5.31 -6.25 -10.29
C ILE A 56 -4.05 -7.06 -10.59
N PHE A 57 -4.23 -8.35 -10.82
CA PHE A 57 -3.21 -9.21 -11.39
C PHE A 57 -3.84 -10.22 -12.33
N SER A 58 -3.05 -10.68 -13.29
CA SER A 58 -3.40 -11.75 -14.21
C SER A 58 -2.63 -13.02 -13.86
N VAL A 59 -3.22 -14.16 -14.20
CA VAL A 59 -2.60 -15.48 -14.17
C VAL A 59 -2.73 -16.07 -15.56
N ASP A 60 -1.61 -16.51 -16.15
CA ASP A 60 -1.62 -17.37 -17.33
C ASP A 60 -1.62 -18.84 -16.88
N PRO A 61 -2.72 -19.59 -17.02
CA PRO A 61 -2.78 -20.98 -16.57
C PRO A 61 -1.87 -21.94 -17.37
N SER A 62 -1.27 -21.50 -18.48
CA SER A 62 -0.38 -22.35 -19.28
C SER A 62 1.00 -22.54 -18.65
N ASP A 63 1.47 -21.56 -17.87
CA ASP A 63 2.76 -21.58 -17.18
C ASP A 63 2.71 -21.08 -15.74
N ASN A 64 1.53 -20.75 -15.23
CA ASN A 64 1.25 -20.18 -13.91
C ASN A 64 1.97 -18.84 -13.65
N SER A 65 2.35 -18.12 -14.70
CA SER A 65 2.95 -16.79 -14.57
C SER A 65 1.93 -15.76 -14.09
N ILE A 66 2.42 -14.81 -13.29
CA ILE A 66 1.60 -13.75 -12.70
C ILE A 66 2.14 -12.38 -13.10
N GLU A 67 1.27 -11.52 -13.65
CA GLU A 67 1.59 -10.11 -13.94
C GLU A 67 0.72 -9.20 -13.07
N ARG A 68 1.33 -8.14 -12.51
CA ARG A 68 0.68 -7.23 -11.55
C ARG A 68 0.45 -5.87 -12.18
N PHE A 69 -0.71 -5.28 -11.90
CA PHE A 69 -1.06 -3.95 -12.38
C PHE A 69 -1.58 -3.07 -11.23
N SER A 70 -1.02 -1.87 -11.13
CA SER A 70 -1.31 -0.85 -10.12
C SER A 70 -1.17 0.54 -10.74
N ARG A 71 -1.27 1.61 -9.93
CA ARG A 71 -0.95 2.96 -10.41
C ARG A 71 0.45 3.08 -11.00
N ILE A 72 1.38 2.24 -10.58
CA ILE A 72 2.78 2.24 -11.04
C ILE A 72 2.89 1.65 -12.45
N SER A 73 2.04 0.68 -12.79
CA SER A 73 1.95 0.15 -14.15
C SER A 73 1.01 0.98 -15.05
N GLY A 74 0.46 2.09 -14.55
CA GLY A 74 -0.36 3.03 -15.33
C GLY A 74 -1.86 3.01 -15.04
N LEU A 75 -2.36 2.24 -14.06
CA LEU A 75 -3.76 2.37 -13.64
C LEU A 75 -4.03 3.79 -13.12
N SER A 76 -5.21 4.32 -13.42
CA SER A 76 -5.57 5.71 -13.10
C SER A 76 -5.87 5.91 -11.62
N GLU A 77 -6.31 4.85 -10.93
CA GLU A 77 -6.80 4.91 -9.55
C GLU A 77 -6.41 3.70 -8.70
N THR A 78 -6.54 3.87 -7.38
CA THR A 78 -6.54 2.80 -6.37
C THR A 78 -7.92 2.76 -5.72
N GLY A 79 -8.43 1.58 -5.36
CA GLY A 79 -9.79 1.40 -4.86
C GLY A 79 -10.69 0.72 -5.90
N ILE A 80 -10.28 -0.43 -6.41
CA ILE A 80 -11.07 -1.17 -7.42
C ILE A 80 -12.31 -1.75 -6.73
N GLY A 81 -13.47 -1.58 -7.36
CA GLY A 81 -14.75 -2.09 -6.88
C GLY A 81 -15.28 -3.26 -7.71
N ALA A 82 -15.02 -3.27 -9.02
CA ALA A 82 -15.45 -4.32 -9.93
C ALA A 82 -14.53 -4.43 -11.15
N ILE A 83 -14.45 -5.64 -11.71
CA ILE A 83 -13.85 -5.89 -13.03
C ILE A 83 -14.81 -6.71 -13.89
N GLY A 84 -14.75 -6.50 -15.20
CA GLY A 84 -15.53 -7.26 -16.17
C GLY A 84 -14.80 -7.35 -17.50
N ALA A 85 -14.93 -8.49 -18.16
CA ALA A 85 -14.36 -8.74 -19.48
C ALA A 85 -15.30 -9.62 -20.30
N ASP A 86 -15.23 -9.48 -21.62
CA ASP A 86 -15.79 -10.47 -22.52
C ASP A 86 -14.80 -11.64 -22.61
N PRO A 87 -15.22 -12.89 -22.31
CA PRO A 87 -14.44 -14.11 -22.50
C PRO A 87 -13.63 -14.17 -23.80
N ASP A 88 -14.24 -13.76 -24.91
CA ASP A 88 -13.63 -13.83 -26.24
C ASP A 88 -13.01 -12.48 -26.66
N GLY A 89 -13.17 -11.45 -25.83
CA GLY A 89 -12.67 -10.10 -26.07
C GLY A 89 -11.20 -9.92 -25.69
N ASN A 90 -10.71 -8.69 -25.89
CA ASN A 90 -9.32 -8.30 -25.57
C ASN A 90 -9.25 -7.08 -24.64
N LYS A 91 -10.38 -6.64 -24.09
CA LYS A 91 -10.47 -5.51 -23.16
C LYS A 91 -10.97 -5.97 -21.80
N LEU A 92 -10.28 -5.52 -20.75
CA LEU A 92 -10.71 -5.65 -19.36
C LEU A 92 -11.19 -4.28 -18.90
N VAL A 93 -12.41 -4.21 -18.37
CA VAL A 93 -12.98 -2.99 -17.82
C VAL A 93 -12.83 -3.04 -16.30
N ILE A 94 -12.30 -1.97 -15.73
CA ILE A 94 -11.96 -1.85 -14.30
C ILE A 94 -12.72 -0.64 -13.76
N ALA A 95 -13.62 -0.86 -12.82
CA ALA A 95 -14.36 0.21 -12.15
C ALA A 95 -13.80 0.47 -10.74
N TYR A 96 -13.63 1.74 -10.41
CA TYR A 96 -13.14 2.18 -9.12
C TYR A 96 -14.28 2.66 -8.21
N SER A 97 -14.03 2.65 -6.90
CA SER A 97 -14.99 3.07 -5.86
C SER A 97 -15.36 4.54 -5.94
N ASN A 98 -14.54 5.37 -6.60
CA ASN A 98 -14.84 6.77 -6.90
C ASN A 98 -15.56 6.96 -8.26
N SER A 99 -16.07 5.87 -8.85
CA SER A 99 -16.76 5.82 -10.13
C SER A 99 -15.90 6.17 -11.34
N ASN A 100 -14.57 6.24 -11.22
CA ASN A 100 -13.71 6.25 -12.39
C ASN A 100 -13.73 4.86 -13.05
N VAL A 101 -13.39 4.80 -14.34
CA VAL A 101 -13.28 3.55 -15.08
C VAL A 101 -12.01 3.55 -15.90
N ASP A 102 -11.27 2.45 -15.86
CA ASP A 102 -10.19 2.15 -16.79
C ASP A 102 -10.60 1.01 -17.73
N VAL A 103 -10.12 1.08 -18.96
CA VAL A 103 -10.18 -0.01 -19.93
C VAL A 103 -8.76 -0.42 -20.27
N LEU A 104 -8.38 -1.62 -19.83
CA LEU A 104 -7.07 -2.20 -20.11
C LEU A 104 -7.16 -3.01 -21.42
N LEU A 105 -6.31 -2.64 -22.38
CA LEU A 105 -6.11 -3.34 -23.64
C LEU A 105 -4.62 -3.69 -23.75
N GLN A 106 -4.31 -4.99 -23.67
CA GLN A 106 -2.93 -5.46 -23.51
C GLN A 106 -2.31 -4.78 -22.27
N ASN A 107 -1.26 -3.95 -22.45
CA ASN A 107 -0.61 -3.21 -21.36
C ASN A 107 -0.88 -1.70 -21.43
N THR A 108 -1.91 -1.28 -22.18
CA THR A 108 -2.30 0.13 -22.29
C THR A 108 -3.60 0.40 -21.54
N VAL A 109 -3.58 1.39 -20.67
CA VAL A 109 -4.73 1.83 -19.89
C VAL A 109 -5.40 3.02 -20.58
N HIS A 110 -6.70 2.92 -20.82
CA HIS A 110 -7.54 3.99 -21.33
C HIS A 110 -8.52 4.42 -20.25
N ASN A 111 -8.40 5.65 -19.75
CA ASN A 111 -9.24 6.16 -18.69
C ASN A 111 -10.54 6.80 -19.21
N ILE A 112 -11.65 6.53 -18.53
CA ILE A 112 -12.98 7.10 -18.75
C ILE A 112 -13.46 7.74 -17.44
N ASP A 113 -13.05 8.99 -17.18
CA ASP A 113 -13.36 9.73 -15.95
C ASP A 113 -14.70 10.48 -15.97
N ALA A 114 -15.46 10.39 -17.06
CA ALA A 114 -16.71 11.11 -17.25
C ALA A 114 -17.73 10.86 -16.12
N ILE A 115 -17.80 9.63 -15.58
CA ILE A 115 -18.74 9.28 -14.50
C ILE A 115 -18.28 9.91 -13.16
N LYS A 116 -16.99 9.82 -12.84
CA LYS A 116 -16.38 10.47 -11.67
C LYS A 116 -16.64 11.97 -11.68
N ASN A 117 -16.35 12.63 -12.80
CA ASN A 117 -16.46 14.09 -12.97
C ASN A 117 -17.88 14.59 -13.28
N SER A 118 -18.85 13.70 -13.50
CA SER A 118 -20.24 14.06 -13.75
C SER A 118 -20.87 14.78 -12.57
N THR A 119 -21.61 15.86 -12.86
CA THR A 119 -22.40 16.64 -11.90
C THR A 119 -23.74 15.99 -11.54
N ILE A 120 -24.06 14.81 -12.11
CA ILE A 120 -25.28 14.08 -11.79
C ILE A 120 -25.26 13.68 -10.31
N SER A 121 -26.26 14.14 -9.57
CA SER A 121 -26.45 13.78 -8.15
C SER A 121 -26.95 12.35 -7.98
N GLY A 122 -26.51 11.67 -6.92
CA GLY A 122 -26.98 10.33 -6.53
C GLY A 122 -25.82 9.34 -6.35
N ASN A 123 -26.16 8.09 -6.03
CA ASN A 123 -25.20 7.00 -5.83
C ASN A 123 -24.60 6.54 -7.16
N LYS A 124 -23.33 6.89 -7.43
CA LYS A 124 -22.61 6.49 -8.65
C LYS A 124 -21.79 5.21 -8.48
N THR A 125 -21.97 4.46 -7.39
CA THR A 125 -21.28 3.19 -7.17
C THR A 125 -21.56 2.24 -8.33
N ILE A 126 -20.52 1.60 -8.86
CA ILE A 126 -20.61 0.61 -9.93
C ILE A 126 -20.60 -0.77 -9.27
N ASN A 127 -21.73 -1.48 -9.35
CA ASN A 127 -21.96 -2.75 -8.68
C ASN A 127 -21.52 -3.95 -9.52
N HIS A 128 -21.70 -3.87 -10.84
CA HIS A 128 -21.41 -4.95 -11.76
C HIS A 128 -21.07 -4.40 -13.15
N ILE A 129 -20.24 -5.14 -13.89
CA ILE A 129 -19.82 -4.80 -15.24
C ILE A 129 -20.13 -6.00 -16.15
N TYR A 130 -21.09 -5.82 -17.05
CA TYR A 130 -21.35 -6.79 -18.12
C TYR A 130 -20.68 -6.30 -19.41
N VAL A 131 -19.80 -7.11 -19.99
CA VAL A 131 -19.09 -6.77 -21.22
C VAL A 131 -19.52 -7.72 -22.33
N GLN A 132 -19.88 -7.16 -23.48
CA GLN A 132 -20.18 -7.92 -24.68
C GLN A 132 -19.67 -7.16 -25.90
N GLN A 133 -18.75 -7.77 -26.65
CA GLN A 133 -18.10 -7.17 -27.81
C GLN A 133 -17.43 -5.82 -27.44
N GLN A 134 -17.88 -4.72 -28.05
CA GLN A 134 -17.32 -3.37 -27.84
C GLN A 134 -18.17 -2.50 -26.92
N ARG A 135 -19.04 -3.11 -26.10
CA ARG A 135 -19.91 -2.40 -25.15
C ARG A 135 -19.74 -2.97 -23.75
N ALA A 136 -19.79 -2.08 -22.76
CA ALA A 136 -19.92 -2.48 -21.36
C ALA A 136 -21.14 -1.81 -20.74
N LEU A 137 -21.98 -2.59 -20.07
CA LEU A 137 -23.07 -2.11 -19.23
C LEU A 137 -22.58 -2.08 -17.79
N LEU A 138 -22.53 -0.89 -17.22
CA LEU A 138 -22.24 -0.69 -15.81
C LEU A 138 -23.56 -0.63 -15.04
N SER A 139 -23.79 -1.59 -14.17
CA SER A 139 -24.89 -1.57 -13.20
C SER A 139 -24.50 -0.63 -12.06
N THR A 140 -25.30 0.41 -11.81
CA THR A 140 -24.96 1.47 -10.84
C THR A 140 -26.12 1.81 -9.90
N GLY A 141 -25.83 2.58 -8.87
CA GLY A 141 -26.85 3.17 -7.98
C GLY A 141 -27.75 4.24 -8.63
N LEU A 142 -27.51 4.62 -9.89
CA LEU A 142 -28.36 5.55 -10.64
C LEU A 142 -29.28 4.83 -11.64
N GLY A 143 -28.89 3.63 -12.09
CA GLY A 143 -29.38 3.02 -13.32
C GLY A 143 -28.26 2.26 -14.03
N ILE A 144 -28.33 2.19 -15.36
CA ILE A 144 -27.32 1.52 -16.20
C ILE A 144 -26.54 2.58 -16.98
N ILE A 145 -25.21 2.53 -16.94
CA ILE A 145 -24.35 3.38 -17.77
C ILE A 145 -23.72 2.54 -18.86
N LEU A 146 -23.87 2.96 -20.12
CA LEU A 146 -23.34 2.24 -21.27
C LEU A 146 -22.02 2.87 -21.74
N LEU A 147 -20.97 2.07 -21.75
CA LEU A 147 -19.67 2.44 -22.31
C LEU A 147 -19.52 1.96 -23.74
N ASN A 148 -18.96 2.81 -24.59
CA ASN A 148 -18.40 2.42 -25.88
C ASN A 148 -16.90 2.12 -25.68
N LEU A 149 -16.52 0.85 -25.79
CA LEU A 149 -15.15 0.40 -25.56
C LEU A 149 -14.22 0.59 -26.77
N GLU A 150 -14.75 0.98 -27.93
CA GLU A 150 -13.94 1.37 -29.10
C GLU A 150 -13.51 2.84 -29.00
N LYS A 151 -14.42 3.70 -28.54
CA LYS A 151 -14.18 5.14 -28.39
C LYS A 151 -13.71 5.55 -27.00
N TYR A 152 -13.80 4.65 -26.02
CA TYR A 152 -13.50 4.89 -24.61
C TYR A 152 -14.33 6.06 -24.03
N GLU A 153 -15.65 6.04 -24.26
CA GLU A 153 -16.56 7.09 -23.80
C GLU A 153 -17.85 6.51 -23.19
N VAL A 154 -18.49 7.30 -22.31
CA VAL A 154 -19.87 7.04 -21.90
C VAL A 154 -20.77 7.36 -23.08
N SER A 155 -21.42 6.35 -23.61
CA SER A 155 -22.30 6.46 -24.79
C SER A 155 -23.75 6.76 -24.44
N ASP A 156 -24.24 6.25 -23.31
CA ASP A 156 -25.61 6.46 -22.87
C ASP A 156 -25.75 6.22 -21.35
N THR A 157 -26.83 6.74 -20.75
CA THR A 157 -27.24 6.48 -19.36
C THR A 157 -28.73 6.15 -19.32
N TRP A 158 -29.07 4.96 -18.83
CA TRP A 158 -30.44 4.47 -18.74
C TRP A 158 -30.96 4.55 -17.31
N ILE A 159 -31.94 5.44 -17.09
CA ILE A 159 -32.66 5.58 -15.83
C ILE A 159 -33.96 4.77 -15.94
N ILE A 160 -33.91 3.54 -15.43
CA ILE A 160 -34.92 2.51 -15.69
C ILE A 160 -35.92 2.32 -14.55
N GLY A 161 -35.86 3.15 -13.50
CA GLY A 161 -36.76 3.07 -12.36
C GLY A 161 -38.17 3.50 -12.70
N SER A 162 -39.14 2.96 -11.95
CA SER A 162 -40.55 3.28 -12.17
C SER A 162 -40.76 4.78 -12.01
N ASN A 163 -41.52 5.39 -12.94
CA ASN A 163 -41.70 6.84 -13.03
C ASN A 163 -40.42 7.65 -13.34
N GLY A 164 -39.37 7.01 -13.88
CA GLY A 164 -38.10 7.66 -14.19
C GLY A 164 -37.22 7.90 -12.96
N ASN A 165 -37.45 7.16 -11.88
CA ASN A 165 -36.64 7.25 -10.68
C ASN A 165 -35.23 6.66 -10.89
N LYS A 166 -34.24 7.24 -10.21
CA LYS A 166 -32.91 6.63 -10.05
C LYS A 166 -33.04 5.50 -9.04
N ILE A 167 -32.70 4.29 -9.48
CA ILE A 167 -32.81 3.09 -8.66
C ILE A 167 -31.50 2.32 -8.72
N GLU A 168 -31.23 1.57 -7.66
CA GLU A 168 -30.07 0.69 -7.59
C GLU A 168 -30.24 -0.48 -8.58
N VAL A 169 -29.31 -0.57 -9.54
CA VAL A 169 -29.17 -1.72 -10.44
C VAL A 169 -27.98 -2.54 -9.95
N TYR A 170 -28.24 -3.78 -9.54
CA TYR A 170 -27.20 -4.64 -8.98
C TYR A 170 -26.40 -5.36 -10.05
N ASN A 171 -27.08 -5.79 -11.12
CA ASN A 171 -26.50 -6.66 -12.12
C ASN A 171 -27.28 -6.60 -13.45
N THR A 172 -26.58 -6.81 -14.56
CA THR A 172 -27.15 -6.77 -15.92
C THR A 172 -26.56 -7.89 -16.77
N VAL A 173 -27.36 -8.39 -17.71
CA VAL A 173 -26.92 -9.30 -18.79
C VAL A 173 -27.69 -9.02 -20.07
N ALA A 174 -27.22 -9.56 -21.19
CA ALA A 174 -27.92 -9.46 -22.46
C ALA A 174 -27.90 -10.80 -23.21
N ASP A 175 -28.98 -11.08 -23.93
CA ASP A 175 -28.99 -12.06 -25.03
C ASP A 175 -29.16 -11.33 -26.38
N ALA A 176 -29.41 -12.07 -27.45
CA ALA A 176 -29.58 -11.49 -28.78
C ALA A 176 -30.87 -10.65 -28.94
N GLN A 177 -31.82 -10.75 -28.01
CA GLN A 177 -33.15 -10.13 -28.08
C GLN A 177 -33.37 -9.08 -26.99
N PHE A 178 -32.88 -9.29 -25.77
CA PHE A 178 -33.18 -8.47 -24.61
C PHE A 178 -31.94 -8.12 -23.78
N TYR A 179 -31.97 -6.90 -23.23
CA TYR A 179 -31.24 -6.54 -22.03
C TYR A 179 -32.06 -6.92 -20.80
N TYR A 180 -31.41 -7.44 -19.76
CA TYR A 180 -32.01 -7.75 -18.47
C TYR A 180 -31.29 -6.99 -17.36
N ALA A 181 -32.05 -6.50 -16.38
CA ALA A 181 -31.54 -5.74 -15.25
C ALA A 181 -32.15 -6.24 -13.94
N ALA A 182 -31.30 -6.74 -13.05
CA ALA A 182 -31.63 -7.04 -11.67
C ALA A 182 -31.54 -5.75 -10.83
N THR A 183 -32.67 -5.34 -10.23
CA THR A 183 -32.80 -4.04 -9.57
C THR A 183 -33.47 -4.15 -8.20
N GLU A 184 -33.41 -3.08 -7.42
CA GLU A 184 -34.13 -2.99 -6.14
C GLU A 184 -35.66 -3.06 -6.27
N GLU A 185 -36.21 -2.68 -7.43
CA GLU A 185 -37.65 -2.77 -7.72
C GLU A 185 -38.07 -4.16 -8.22
N GLY A 186 -37.14 -4.92 -8.81
CA GLY A 186 -37.45 -6.18 -9.50
C GLY A 186 -36.53 -6.50 -10.68
N LEU A 187 -36.85 -7.58 -11.38
CA LEU A 187 -36.20 -7.96 -12.63
C LEU A 187 -36.89 -7.23 -13.78
N LYS A 188 -36.13 -6.46 -14.57
CA LYS A 188 -36.64 -5.77 -15.75
C LYS A 188 -35.98 -6.27 -17.03
N ARG A 189 -36.66 -6.15 -18.17
CA ARG A 189 -36.07 -6.35 -19.49
C ARG A 189 -36.46 -5.28 -20.51
N ALA A 190 -35.64 -5.08 -21.53
CA ALA A 190 -35.98 -4.25 -22.69
C ALA A 190 -35.39 -4.87 -23.98
N PRO A 191 -36.08 -4.77 -25.14
CA PRO A 191 -35.53 -5.26 -26.40
C PRO A 191 -34.21 -4.55 -26.76
N VAL A 192 -33.20 -5.29 -27.21
CA VAL A 192 -31.89 -4.72 -27.58
C VAL A 192 -31.96 -3.69 -28.72
N ASN A 193 -33.02 -3.78 -29.54
CA ASN A 193 -33.30 -2.88 -30.66
C ASN A 193 -34.38 -1.84 -30.34
N ALA A 194 -34.81 -1.70 -29.08
CA ALA A 194 -35.78 -0.70 -28.70
C ALA A 194 -35.26 0.71 -28.98
N ASN A 195 -36.15 1.58 -29.48
CA ASN A 195 -35.84 2.98 -29.62
C ASN A 195 -35.81 3.62 -28.23
N ASN A 196 -34.74 4.34 -27.89
CA ASN A 196 -34.62 5.14 -26.66
C ASN A 196 -34.67 4.32 -25.36
N LEU A 197 -33.67 3.47 -25.12
CA LEU A 197 -33.55 2.64 -23.90
C LEU A 197 -33.39 3.45 -22.60
N SER A 198 -33.12 4.76 -22.68
CA SER A 198 -33.15 5.65 -21.52
C SER A 198 -34.56 5.98 -21.03
N ASP A 199 -35.61 5.69 -21.81
CA ASP A 199 -37.00 5.83 -21.36
C ASP A 199 -37.44 4.59 -20.58
N TYR A 200 -37.71 4.78 -19.28
CA TYR A 200 -38.14 3.70 -18.38
C TYR A 200 -39.38 2.94 -18.87
N ARG A 201 -40.23 3.55 -19.72
CA ARG A 201 -41.44 2.92 -20.27
C ARG A 201 -41.14 1.80 -21.26
N ASN A 202 -39.92 1.74 -21.80
CA ASN A 202 -39.46 0.67 -22.67
C ASN A 202 -38.97 -0.57 -21.90
N TRP A 203 -38.95 -0.50 -20.56
CA TRP A 203 -38.54 -1.59 -19.68
C TRP A 203 -39.75 -2.28 -19.06
N GLU A 204 -39.89 -3.58 -19.34
CA GLU A 204 -40.94 -4.44 -18.81
C GLU A 204 -40.49 -5.07 -17.48
N MET A 205 -41.37 -5.09 -16.48
CA MET A 205 -41.15 -5.79 -15.22
C MET A 205 -41.50 -7.28 -15.37
N LEU A 206 -40.58 -8.17 -14.98
CA LEU A 206 -40.73 -9.63 -15.05
C LEU A 206 -40.99 -10.29 -13.68
N SER A 207 -40.68 -9.60 -12.59
CA SER A 207 -40.94 -10.06 -11.22
C SER A 207 -42.31 -9.58 -10.72
N GLY A 208 -43.00 -10.42 -9.95
CA GLY A 208 -44.36 -10.21 -9.47
C GLY A 208 -45.43 -10.88 -10.35
N THR A 209 -45.03 -11.47 -11.47
CA THR A 209 -45.88 -12.26 -12.39
C THR A 209 -45.16 -13.56 -12.74
N ASP A 210 -45.89 -14.50 -13.34
CA ASP A 210 -45.33 -15.72 -13.95
C ASP A 210 -44.31 -16.46 -13.05
N GLY A 211 -44.64 -16.61 -11.77
CA GLY A 211 -43.89 -17.45 -10.82
C GLY A 211 -42.69 -16.79 -10.12
N LEU A 212 -42.20 -15.63 -10.58
CA LEU A 212 -41.12 -14.91 -9.91
C LEU A 212 -41.72 -13.95 -8.88
N PRO A 213 -41.37 -14.04 -7.58
CA PRO A 213 -41.90 -13.13 -6.58
C PRO A 213 -41.53 -11.67 -6.86
N ALA A 214 -42.38 -10.74 -6.44
CA ALA A 214 -42.10 -9.31 -6.51
C ALA A 214 -41.00 -8.87 -5.53
N GLY A 215 -40.40 -7.70 -5.79
CA GLY A 215 -39.39 -7.09 -4.93
C GLY A 215 -37.97 -7.27 -5.45
N ASN A 216 -37.00 -7.04 -4.57
CA ASN A 216 -35.58 -6.93 -4.93
C ASN A 216 -35.04 -8.20 -5.60
N ILE A 217 -34.44 -8.04 -6.79
CA ILE A 217 -33.71 -9.10 -7.51
C ILE A 217 -32.23 -8.72 -7.49
N LYS A 218 -31.40 -9.59 -6.90
CA LYS A 218 -29.97 -9.30 -6.65
C LYS A 218 -29.07 -9.62 -7.83
N ALA A 219 -29.41 -10.62 -8.62
CA ALA A 219 -28.63 -11.04 -9.78
C ALA A 219 -29.52 -11.62 -10.87
N VAL A 220 -29.10 -11.46 -12.11
CA VAL A 220 -29.66 -12.11 -13.30
C VAL A 220 -28.51 -12.66 -14.14
N VAL A 221 -28.55 -13.93 -14.51
CA VAL A 221 -27.48 -14.54 -15.31
C VAL A 221 -28.03 -15.38 -16.45
N LEU A 222 -27.26 -15.46 -17.53
CA LEU A 222 -27.53 -16.35 -18.66
C LEU A 222 -26.49 -17.46 -18.67
N SER A 223 -26.95 -18.71 -18.58
CA SER A 223 -26.09 -19.87 -18.80
C SER A 223 -26.56 -20.66 -20.02
N GLY A 224 -25.78 -20.58 -21.10
CA GLY A 224 -26.29 -20.94 -22.43
C GLY A 224 -27.45 -20.03 -22.82
N SER A 225 -28.60 -20.61 -23.17
CA SER A 225 -29.85 -19.87 -23.47
C SER A 225 -30.79 -19.74 -22.28
N GLN A 226 -30.42 -20.27 -21.12
CA GLN A 226 -31.29 -20.35 -19.95
C GLN A 226 -31.07 -19.12 -19.06
N LEU A 227 -32.16 -18.40 -18.78
CA LEU A 227 -32.15 -17.23 -17.89
C LEU A 227 -32.42 -17.65 -16.45
N PHE A 228 -31.65 -17.09 -15.52
CA PHE A 228 -31.78 -17.28 -14.08
C PHE A 228 -31.85 -15.95 -13.35
N ALA A 229 -32.57 -15.92 -12.23
CA ALA A 229 -32.69 -14.75 -11.37
C ALA A 229 -32.57 -15.14 -9.89
N GLN A 230 -31.84 -14.35 -9.12
CA GLN A 230 -31.72 -14.48 -7.67
C GLN A 230 -32.73 -13.57 -6.98
N TRP A 231 -33.69 -14.18 -6.29
CA TRP A 231 -34.61 -13.49 -5.38
C TRP A 231 -34.29 -13.92 -3.94
N ASN A 232 -33.85 -12.97 -3.11
CA ASN A 232 -33.28 -13.25 -1.80
C ASN A 232 -32.14 -14.31 -1.87
N ASN A 233 -32.32 -15.44 -1.19
CA ASN A 233 -31.39 -16.56 -1.12
C ASN A 233 -31.83 -17.75 -1.98
N GLN A 234 -32.62 -17.48 -3.02
CA GLN A 234 -33.23 -18.50 -3.86
C GLN A 234 -33.02 -18.17 -5.34
N LEU A 235 -32.73 -19.22 -6.11
CA LEU A 235 -32.51 -19.14 -7.54
C LEU A 235 -33.74 -19.62 -8.31
N PHE A 236 -34.19 -18.80 -9.25
CA PHE A 236 -35.27 -19.12 -10.18
C PHE A 236 -34.72 -19.25 -11.60
N ALA A 237 -35.32 -20.13 -12.39
CA ALA A 237 -35.03 -20.30 -13.82
C ALA A 237 -36.28 -20.02 -14.66
N TRP A 238 -36.12 -19.36 -15.80
CA TRP A 238 -37.20 -19.11 -16.74
C TRP A 238 -37.45 -20.32 -17.65
N GLN A 239 -38.47 -21.14 -17.38
CA GLN A 239 -38.73 -22.39 -18.09
C GLN A 239 -40.21 -22.50 -18.45
N ASN A 240 -40.51 -22.91 -19.70
CA ASN A 240 -41.89 -23.10 -20.17
C ASN A 240 -42.79 -21.86 -19.97
N ASN A 241 -42.26 -20.66 -20.23
CA ASN A 241 -42.91 -19.37 -20.00
C ASN A 241 -43.32 -19.12 -18.53
N ASN A 242 -42.60 -19.68 -17.57
CA ASN A 242 -42.85 -19.49 -16.15
C ASN A 242 -41.52 -19.52 -15.38
N TRP A 243 -41.41 -18.77 -14.30
CA TRP A 243 -40.28 -18.86 -13.40
C TRP A 243 -40.47 -20.01 -12.42
N THR A 244 -39.50 -20.91 -12.37
CA THR A 244 -39.48 -22.05 -11.47
C THR A 244 -38.33 -21.92 -10.50
N SER A 245 -38.59 -22.16 -9.21
CA SER A 245 -37.52 -22.27 -8.22
C SER A 245 -36.69 -23.52 -8.53
N VAL A 246 -35.39 -23.35 -8.75
CA VAL A 246 -34.47 -24.45 -9.05
C VAL A 246 -33.50 -24.75 -7.91
N TYR A 247 -33.22 -23.77 -7.05
CA TYR A 247 -32.28 -23.94 -5.94
C TYR A 247 -32.62 -23.02 -4.75
N ASN A 248 -32.68 -23.62 -3.56
CA ASN A 248 -32.80 -22.96 -2.26
C ASN A 248 -32.41 -23.97 -1.18
N ASP A 249 -31.38 -23.68 -0.40
CA ASP A 249 -30.99 -24.52 0.74
C ASP A 249 -30.74 -23.73 2.03
N GLY A 250 -31.23 -22.49 2.07
CA GLY A 250 -31.23 -21.62 3.24
C GLY A 250 -29.94 -20.84 3.48
N TRP A 251 -28.87 -21.05 2.70
CA TRP A 251 -27.65 -20.25 2.79
C TRP A 251 -27.79 -18.90 2.10
N GLU A 252 -27.08 -17.88 2.58
CA GLU A 252 -27.06 -16.57 1.95
C GLU A 252 -26.26 -16.63 0.65
N ILE A 253 -26.90 -16.37 -0.50
CA ILE A 253 -26.22 -16.28 -1.79
C ILE A 253 -25.59 -14.89 -1.90
N ARG A 254 -24.26 -14.85 -1.79
CA ARG A 254 -23.47 -13.60 -1.86
C ARG A 254 -23.20 -13.16 -3.30
N GLU A 255 -22.96 -14.11 -4.20
CA GLU A 255 -22.76 -13.85 -5.62
C GLU A 255 -23.27 -15.03 -6.45
N LEU A 256 -23.78 -14.72 -7.64
CA LEU A 256 -24.24 -15.66 -8.65
C LEU A 256 -23.57 -15.30 -9.97
N ARG A 257 -22.90 -16.28 -10.59
CA ARG A 257 -22.25 -16.11 -11.89
C ARG A 257 -22.50 -17.28 -12.83
N ALA A 258 -22.68 -16.98 -14.12
CA ALA A 258 -22.58 -17.97 -15.18
C ALA A 258 -21.16 -17.97 -15.76
N SER A 259 -20.53 -19.14 -15.86
CA SER A 259 -19.18 -19.30 -16.43
C SER A 259 -19.07 -20.64 -17.15
N GLY A 260 -18.73 -20.59 -18.45
CA GLY A 260 -18.72 -21.77 -19.30
C GLY A 260 -20.10 -22.44 -19.32
N ASN A 261 -20.18 -23.68 -18.85
CA ASN A 261 -21.41 -24.48 -18.78
C ASN A 261 -21.93 -24.67 -17.35
N LYS A 262 -21.55 -23.77 -16.43
CA LYS A 262 -21.90 -23.85 -15.01
C LYS A 262 -22.47 -22.54 -14.50
N LEU A 263 -23.31 -22.66 -13.48
CA LEU A 263 -23.66 -21.58 -12.57
C LEU A 263 -22.86 -21.78 -11.29
N LEU A 264 -22.26 -20.71 -10.79
CA LEU A 264 -21.47 -20.71 -9.57
C LEU A 264 -22.11 -19.75 -8.58
N LEU A 265 -22.28 -20.23 -7.35
CA LEU A 265 -22.80 -19.45 -6.23
C LEU A 265 -21.73 -19.41 -5.15
N THR A 266 -21.44 -18.23 -4.63
CA THR A 266 -20.69 -18.11 -3.37
C THR A 266 -21.69 -17.90 -2.25
N GLU A 267 -21.56 -18.66 -1.16
CA GLU A 267 -22.57 -18.71 -0.12
C GLU A 267 -21.99 -18.56 1.28
N LEU A 268 -22.79 -17.98 2.18
CA LEU A 268 -22.46 -17.77 3.59
C LEU A 268 -23.54 -18.34 4.52
N ASN A 269 -23.10 -18.86 5.67
CA ASN A 269 -23.97 -19.24 6.78
C ASN A 269 -23.21 -19.02 8.11
N GLY A 270 -23.42 -17.87 8.73
CA GLY A 270 -22.66 -17.45 9.90
C GLY A 270 -21.17 -17.30 9.57
N SER A 271 -20.32 -18.11 10.21
CA SER A 271 -18.87 -18.14 9.95
C SER A 271 -18.45 -19.17 8.89
N GLN A 272 -19.39 -19.96 8.36
CA GLN A 272 -19.12 -20.94 7.32
C GLN A 272 -19.39 -20.33 5.95
N ALA A 273 -18.56 -20.69 4.98
CA ALA A 273 -18.73 -20.29 3.60
C ALA A 273 -18.36 -21.42 2.64
N ARG A 274 -18.84 -21.33 1.39
CA ARG A 274 -18.60 -22.32 0.34
C ARG A 274 -18.86 -21.75 -1.07
N VAL A 275 -18.44 -22.51 -2.07
CA VAL A 275 -18.83 -22.31 -3.47
C VAL A 275 -19.69 -23.49 -3.91
N VAL A 276 -20.86 -23.22 -4.49
CA VAL A 276 -21.76 -24.23 -5.04
C VAL A 276 -21.76 -24.13 -6.55
N SER A 277 -21.51 -25.25 -7.22
CA SER A 277 -21.59 -25.36 -8.67
C SER A 277 -22.89 -26.06 -9.05
N LEU A 278 -23.69 -25.39 -9.87
CA LEU A 278 -24.87 -25.97 -10.50
C LEU A 278 -24.63 -26.16 -12.00
N THR A 279 -25.28 -27.17 -12.56
CA THR A 279 -25.44 -27.33 -14.00
C THR A 279 -26.30 -26.22 -14.60
N ASN A 280 -26.34 -26.11 -15.93
CA ASN A 280 -27.24 -25.22 -16.66
C ASN A 280 -28.74 -25.53 -16.48
N ALA A 281 -29.10 -26.60 -15.76
CA ALA A 281 -30.46 -26.89 -15.36
C ALA A 281 -30.78 -26.43 -13.91
N GLY A 282 -29.82 -25.82 -13.21
CA GLY A 282 -29.96 -25.44 -11.80
C GLY A 282 -29.77 -26.60 -10.81
N ILE A 283 -29.26 -27.75 -11.27
CA ILE A 283 -29.01 -28.93 -10.43
C ILE A 283 -27.61 -28.84 -9.82
N VAL A 284 -27.49 -29.08 -8.51
CA VAL A 284 -26.20 -29.13 -7.80
C VAL A 284 -25.31 -30.22 -8.35
N GLU A 285 -24.11 -29.83 -8.77
CA GLU A 285 -23.08 -30.72 -9.31
C GLU A 285 -21.91 -30.88 -8.33
N SER A 286 -21.50 -29.81 -7.65
CA SER A 286 -20.43 -29.84 -6.66
C SER A 286 -20.64 -28.79 -5.58
N ILE A 287 -20.16 -29.12 -4.37
CA ILE A 287 -20.07 -28.20 -3.22
C ILE A 287 -18.60 -28.16 -2.81
N ILE A 288 -18.00 -27.00 -2.93
CA ILE A 288 -16.58 -26.75 -2.65
C ILE A 288 -16.50 -25.98 -1.35
N GLN A 289 -16.04 -26.65 -0.30
CA GLN A 289 -15.90 -26.08 1.02
C GLN A 289 -14.55 -26.47 1.62
N HIS A 290 -13.77 -25.46 2.00
CA HIS A 290 -12.46 -25.61 2.61
C HIS A 290 -12.24 -24.52 3.67
N PRO A 291 -11.73 -24.84 4.87
CA PRO A 291 -11.60 -23.89 5.98
C PRO A 291 -10.64 -22.71 5.70
N VAL A 292 -9.76 -22.87 4.71
CA VAL A 292 -8.81 -21.85 4.26
C VAL A 292 -9.28 -21.19 2.96
N PHE A 293 -9.21 -21.89 1.84
CA PHE A 293 -9.44 -21.33 0.50
C PHE A 293 -10.87 -20.92 0.14
N THR A 294 -11.86 -21.26 0.96
CA THR A 294 -13.23 -20.75 0.80
C THR A 294 -13.77 -20.23 2.14
N ALA A 295 -12.94 -19.54 2.91
CA ALA A 295 -13.33 -18.95 4.19
C ALA A 295 -14.25 -17.73 4.00
N ALA A 296 -14.06 -16.98 2.91
CA ALA A 296 -14.86 -15.81 2.55
C ALA A 296 -14.90 -15.61 1.01
N PRO A 297 -15.37 -16.59 0.21
CA PRO A 297 -15.44 -16.48 -1.24
C PRO A 297 -16.32 -15.29 -1.64
N ARG A 298 -15.84 -14.52 -2.61
CA ARG A 298 -16.51 -13.33 -3.18
C ARG A 298 -17.10 -13.63 -4.54
N GLN A 299 -16.34 -14.32 -5.38
CA GLN A 299 -16.72 -14.69 -6.74
C GLN A 299 -16.02 -15.98 -7.14
N ALA A 300 -16.63 -16.74 -8.05
CA ALA A 300 -15.99 -17.89 -8.66
C ALA A 300 -16.29 -17.97 -10.17
N ILE A 301 -15.32 -18.47 -10.95
CA ILE A 301 -15.50 -18.81 -12.36
C ILE A 301 -15.08 -20.25 -12.64
N TRP A 302 -15.66 -20.83 -13.69
CA TRP A 302 -15.26 -22.13 -14.23
C TRP A 302 -14.50 -21.90 -15.52
N PHE A 303 -13.23 -22.29 -15.54
CA PHE A 303 -12.35 -22.07 -16.68
C PHE A 303 -11.28 -23.16 -16.75
N GLN A 304 -11.03 -23.70 -17.94
CA GLN A 304 -10.05 -24.76 -18.19
C GLN A 304 -10.11 -25.95 -17.20
N GLN A 305 -11.33 -26.41 -16.91
CA GLN A 305 -11.62 -27.53 -16.00
C GLN A 305 -11.28 -27.28 -14.52
N GLN A 306 -11.11 -26.02 -14.12
CA GLN A 306 -10.88 -25.62 -12.74
C GLN A 306 -11.90 -24.58 -12.28
N TYR A 307 -12.20 -24.61 -10.98
CA TYR A 307 -12.91 -23.54 -10.28
C TYR A 307 -11.87 -22.53 -9.80
N TRP A 308 -11.93 -21.32 -10.32
CA TRP A 308 -11.12 -20.20 -9.86
C TRP A 308 -11.94 -19.38 -8.88
N ILE A 309 -11.44 -19.22 -7.66
CA ILE A 309 -12.16 -18.65 -6.53
C ILE A 309 -11.38 -17.44 -6.03
N ALA A 310 -12.03 -16.27 -6.08
CA ALA A 310 -11.58 -15.07 -5.40
C ALA A 310 -12.12 -15.09 -3.96
N ASP A 311 -11.22 -15.22 -2.99
CA ASP A 311 -11.54 -15.20 -1.56
C ASP A 311 -11.02 -13.92 -0.89
N ASP A 312 -11.88 -13.30 -0.06
CA ASP A 312 -11.62 -12.02 0.61
C ASP A 312 -10.52 -12.11 1.67
N SER A 313 -10.09 -13.32 2.04
CA SER A 313 -9.10 -13.58 3.09
C SER A 313 -7.87 -14.36 2.61
N LYS A 314 -7.97 -15.06 1.48
CA LYS A 314 -6.91 -15.93 0.94
C LYS A 314 -6.46 -15.59 -0.48
N GLY A 315 -7.07 -14.62 -1.14
CA GLY A 315 -6.71 -14.21 -2.49
C GLY A 315 -7.31 -15.15 -3.54
N LEU A 316 -6.64 -15.30 -4.67
CA LEU A 316 -7.08 -16.18 -5.75
C LEU A 316 -6.58 -17.61 -5.52
N SER A 317 -7.43 -18.60 -5.79
CA SER A 317 -7.04 -20.01 -5.85
C SER A 317 -7.77 -20.75 -6.97
N ALA A 318 -7.17 -21.83 -7.47
CA ALA A 318 -7.80 -22.75 -8.41
C ALA A 318 -7.97 -24.13 -7.76
N THR A 319 -9.05 -24.84 -8.10
CA THR A 319 -9.31 -26.21 -7.64
C THR A 319 -10.02 -27.05 -8.70
N ASP A 320 -9.76 -28.35 -8.70
CA ASP A 320 -10.52 -29.36 -9.46
C ASP A 320 -11.90 -29.67 -8.85
N GLY A 321 -12.18 -29.13 -7.65
CA GLY A 321 -13.39 -29.42 -6.88
C GLY A 321 -13.31 -30.72 -6.06
N ALA A 322 -12.18 -31.43 -6.08
CA ALA A 322 -11.90 -32.63 -5.29
C ALA A 322 -11.11 -32.34 -4.00
N GLY A 323 -10.98 -31.06 -3.63
CA GLY A 323 -10.31 -30.60 -2.41
C GLY A 323 -8.83 -30.22 -2.60
N ASN A 324 -8.29 -30.34 -3.81
CA ASN A 324 -6.94 -29.86 -4.13
C ASN A 324 -7.01 -28.38 -4.52
N PHE A 325 -6.29 -27.51 -3.80
CA PHE A 325 -6.24 -26.08 -4.08
C PHE A 325 -4.83 -25.63 -4.44
N GLU A 326 -4.73 -24.82 -5.49
CA GLU A 326 -3.52 -24.12 -5.89
C GLU A 326 -3.71 -22.62 -5.66
N PRO A 327 -2.94 -21.99 -4.74
CA PRO A 327 -3.04 -20.55 -4.50
C PRO A 327 -2.24 -19.74 -5.54
N PHE A 328 -2.84 -18.65 -6.01
CA PHE A 328 -2.23 -17.67 -6.91
C PHE A 328 -2.22 -16.30 -6.26
N VAL A 329 -1.29 -16.09 -5.32
CA VAL A 329 -1.16 -14.83 -4.59
C VAL A 329 0.27 -14.30 -4.72
N PRO A 330 0.47 -13.13 -5.35
CA PRO A 330 1.78 -12.50 -5.39
C PRO A 330 2.40 -12.29 -4.00
N PRO A 331 3.72 -12.45 -3.84
CA PRO A 331 4.42 -12.12 -2.60
C PRO A 331 4.14 -10.67 -2.18
N SER A 332 3.48 -10.50 -1.04
CA SER A 332 2.99 -9.21 -0.57
C SER A 332 2.75 -9.17 0.94
N PRO A 333 2.61 -7.98 1.53
CA PRO A 333 2.01 -7.82 2.84
C PRO A 333 0.61 -8.46 2.88
N ALA A 334 0.27 -9.13 3.99
CA ALA A 334 -1.03 -9.80 4.12
C ALA A 334 -2.22 -8.83 4.05
N ALA A 335 -2.04 -7.60 4.54
CA ALA A 335 -3.04 -6.54 4.53
C ALA A 335 -2.34 -5.17 4.52
N VAL A 336 -3.13 -4.10 4.50
CA VAL A 336 -2.60 -2.74 4.70
C VAL A 336 -1.97 -2.60 6.09
N ALA A 337 -0.89 -1.84 6.17
CA ALA A 337 -0.18 -1.57 7.42
C ALA A 337 -0.05 -0.07 7.63
N SER A 338 -0.41 0.39 8.83
CA SER A 338 -0.34 1.79 9.27
C SER A 338 0.62 2.02 10.44
N GLY A 339 1.19 0.96 11.00
CA GLY A 339 2.10 1.06 12.13
C GLY A 339 3.50 1.52 11.73
N GLN A 340 4.40 1.57 12.71
CA GLN A 340 5.77 1.97 12.51
C GLN A 340 6.50 1.07 11.49
N MET A 341 7.39 1.68 10.71
CA MET A 341 8.29 1.01 9.79
C MET A 341 9.73 1.28 10.21
N GLN A 342 10.59 0.26 10.17
CA GLN A 342 12.02 0.42 10.44
C GLN A 342 12.84 -0.41 9.46
N VAL A 343 13.96 0.15 9.01
CA VAL A 343 14.92 -0.53 8.15
C VAL A 343 16.24 -0.72 8.89
N LEU A 344 16.80 -1.92 8.82
CA LEU A 344 18.19 -2.21 9.21
C LEU A 344 18.77 -3.22 8.21
N ASN A 345 20.01 -3.03 7.77
CA ASN A 345 20.73 -3.97 6.89
C ASN A 345 19.90 -4.43 5.67
N ASN A 346 19.29 -3.48 4.95
CA ASN A 346 18.44 -3.75 3.77
C ASN A 346 17.17 -4.58 4.06
N THR A 347 16.79 -4.73 5.33
CA THR A 347 15.56 -5.42 5.75
C THR A 347 14.59 -4.42 6.34
N LEU A 348 13.39 -4.35 5.77
CA LEU A 348 12.30 -3.54 6.28
C LEU A 348 11.40 -4.39 7.17
N TRP A 349 11.11 -3.89 8.37
CA TRP A 349 10.06 -4.40 9.24
C TRP A 349 8.91 -3.40 9.32
N VAL A 350 7.69 -3.90 9.26
CA VAL A 350 6.46 -3.10 9.24
C VAL A 350 5.50 -3.64 10.29
N ALA A 351 5.06 -2.76 11.17
CA ALA A 351 3.98 -3.04 12.10
C ALA A 351 2.61 -2.83 11.42
N SER A 352 1.73 -3.83 11.46
CA SER A 352 0.46 -3.76 10.71
C SER A 352 -0.68 -3.08 11.48
N GLY A 353 -0.54 -2.94 12.80
CA GLY A 353 -1.56 -2.43 13.70
C GLY A 353 -1.85 -0.94 13.54
N SER A 354 -2.93 -0.51 14.19
CA SER A 354 -3.41 0.86 14.17
C SER A 354 -4.05 1.22 15.50
N VAL A 355 -4.15 2.52 15.77
CA VAL A 355 -5.03 3.06 16.82
C VAL A 355 -6.13 3.88 16.15
N THR A 356 -7.31 3.93 16.77
CA THR A 356 -8.38 4.83 16.31
C THR A 356 -7.99 6.30 16.56
N SER A 357 -8.74 7.25 15.99
CA SER A 357 -8.52 8.68 16.23
C SER A 357 -8.62 9.08 17.71
N ASN A 358 -9.35 8.31 18.50
CA ASN A 358 -9.50 8.50 19.94
C ASN A 358 -8.48 7.71 20.76
N TRP A 359 -7.46 7.11 20.13
CA TRP A 359 -6.44 6.29 20.78
C TRP A 359 -7.01 5.05 21.51
N GLU A 360 -8.02 4.43 20.90
CA GLU A 360 -8.50 3.11 21.28
C GLU A 360 -7.93 2.01 20.36
N PRO A 361 -7.80 0.75 20.86
CA PRO A 361 -7.42 -0.41 20.05
C PRO A 361 -8.34 -0.59 18.85
N ALA A 362 -7.75 -0.92 17.70
CA ALA A 362 -8.46 -1.19 16.45
C ALA A 362 -8.75 -2.69 16.23
N ASN A 363 -8.21 -3.56 17.09
CA ASN A 363 -8.33 -5.02 17.04
C ASN A 363 -7.74 -5.64 15.76
N ASN A 364 -6.68 -5.03 15.20
CA ASN A 364 -6.00 -5.54 14.01
C ASN A 364 -5.06 -6.70 14.38
N ARG A 365 -5.26 -7.87 13.77
CA ARG A 365 -4.49 -9.11 14.04
C ARG A 365 -3.49 -9.48 12.95
N ASN A 366 -3.17 -8.57 12.04
CA ASN A 366 -2.34 -8.89 10.89
C ASN A 366 -0.85 -9.03 11.22
N GLY A 367 -0.42 -8.67 12.44
CA GLY A 367 0.91 -8.91 12.98
C GLY A 367 2.00 -7.96 12.47
N LEU A 368 3.10 -8.54 11.98
CA LEU A 368 4.25 -7.83 11.42
C LEU A 368 4.53 -8.32 10.00
N TYR A 369 5.12 -7.46 9.18
CA TYR A 369 5.62 -7.82 7.86
C TYR A 369 7.11 -7.57 7.77
N ARG A 370 7.83 -8.46 7.08
CA ARG A 370 9.25 -8.33 6.78
C ARG A 370 9.45 -8.32 5.28
N PHE A 371 10.17 -7.32 4.76
CA PHE A 371 10.61 -7.27 3.37
C PHE A 371 12.14 -7.35 3.30
N GLN A 372 12.63 -8.39 2.63
CA GLN A 372 14.05 -8.68 2.48
C GLN A 372 14.27 -9.38 1.13
N ASP A 373 15.31 -8.98 0.40
CA ASP A 373 15.69 -9.60 -0.89
C ASP A 373 14.51 -9.74 -1.87
N ASP A 374 13.74 -8.66 -2.04
CA ASP A 374 12.54 -8.58 -2.89
C ASP A 374 11.39 -9.55 -2.50
N ASN A 375 11.43 -10.13 -1.30
CA ASN A 375 10.42 -11.04 -0.79
C ASN A 375 9.75 -10.53 0.48
N TRP A 376 8.43 -10.73 0.57
CA TRP A 376 7.64 -10.47 1.77
C TRP A 376 7.48 -11.73 2.61
N THR A 377 7.66 -11.61 3.92
CA THR A 377 7.29 -12.60 4.91
C THR A 377 6.29 -11.97 5.88
N ASN A 378 5.14 -12.61 6.07
CA ASN A 378 4.15 -12.19 7.05
C ASN A 378 4.41 -12.94 8.36
N VAL A 379 4.40 -12.24 9.49
CA VAL A 379 4.56 -12.80 10.85
C VAL A 379 3.27 -12.56 11.60
N ASN A 380 2.37 -13.54 11.56
CA ASN A 380 1.05 -13.51 12.18
C ASN A 380 0.66 -14.89 12.70
N ALA A 381 -0.58 -15.03 13.17
CA ALA A 381 -1.07 -16.30 13.70
C ALA A 381 -1.01 -17.44 12.68
N ALA A 382 -1.29 -17.16 11.41
CA ALA A 382 -1.33 -18.18 10.35
C ALA A 382 0.07 -18.64 9.89
N THR A 383 1.07 -17.76 9.95
CA THR A 383 2.39 -18.01 9.33
C THR A 383 3.52 -18.22 10.33
N ALA A 384 3.39 -17.69 11.55
CA ALA A 384 4.44 -17.70 12.57
C ALA A 384 3.92 -18.08 13.96
N ASN A 385 2.68 -18.56 14.07
CA ASN A 385 2.03 -18.93 15.34
C ASN A 385 2.08 -17.80 16.37
N LEU A 386 1.99 -16.53 15.94
CA LEU A 386 1.69 -15.45 16.88
C LEU A 386 0.34 -15.76 17.56
N PRO A 387 0.20 -15.64 18.88
CA PRO A 387 -1.08 -15.90 19.52
C PRO A 387 -2.18 -15.00 18.95
N ASP A 388 -3.35 -15.57 18.63
CA ASP A 388 -4.52 -14.83 18.11
C ASP A 388 -5.02 -13.72 19.06
N SER A 389 -4.58 -13.74 20.32
CA SER A 389 -4.88 -12.68 21.28
C SER A 389 -4.13 -11.39 20.98
N ILE A 390 -2.97 -11.44 20.32
CA ILE A 390 -2.13 -10.27 20.06
C ILE A 390 -2.80 -9.38 19.01
N ASN A 391 -3.21 -8.19 19.43
CA ASN A 391 -3.81 -7.18 18.55
C ASN A 391 -2.89 -5.96 18.42
N ASP A 392 -3.09 -5.21 17.35
CA ASP A 392 -2.58 -3.85 17.16
C ASP A 392 -1.09 -3.70 17.45
N ILE A 393 -0.23 -4.49 16.78
CA ILE A 393 1.21 -4.21 16.79
C ILE A 393 1.46 -2.90 16.06
N VAL A 394 1.75 -1.82 16.79
CA VAL A 394 1.83 -0.44 16.27
C VAL A 394 3.25 0.12 16.21
N SER A 395 4.16 -0.42 17.00
CA SER A 395 5.56 0.03 17.06
C SER A 395 6.53 -1.14 16.86
N VAL A 396 7.71 -0.84 16.31
CA VAL A 396 8.78 -1.81 16.09
C VAL A 396 10.13 -1.17 16.34
N ALA A 397 11.02 -1.91 17.02
CA ALA A 397 12.41 -1.57 17.24
C ALA A 397 13.29 -2.79 16.93
N ILE A 398 14.28 -2.61 16.06
CA ILE A 398 15.29 -3.63 15.74
C ILE A 398 16.47 -3.43 16.71
N ASP A 399 16.82 -4.49 17.43
CA ASP A 399 17.97 -4.49 18.33
C ASP A 399 19.27 -4.31 17.52
N PRO A 400 20.07 -3.25 17.77
CA PRO A 400 21.26 -2.97 16.98
C PRO A 400 22.38 -4.00 17.18
N THR A 401 22.31 -4.84 18.22
CA THR A 401 23.36 -5.81 18.57
C THR A 401 23.12 -7.18 17.96
N ASP A 402 21.90 -7.73 18.11
CA ASP A 402 21.55 -9.08 17.67
C ASP A 402 20.50 -9.13 16.55
N GLN A 403 19.99 -7.97 16.13
CA GLN A 403 18.95 -7.81 15.10
C GLN A 403 17.62 -8.49 15.44
N SER A 404 17.40 -8.85 16.71
CA SER A 404 16.10 -9.28 17.19
C SER A 404 15.08 -8.15 17.15
N ILE A 405 13.80 -8.53 17.10
CA ILE A 405 12.71 -7.57 16.90
C ILE A 405 11.96 -7.39 18.20
N TRP A 406 11.90 -6.14 18.66
CA TRP A 406 10.98 -5.70 19.70
C TRP A 406 9.76 -5.07 19.04
N ALA A 407 8.57 -5.46 19.44
CA ALA A 407 7.34 -4.97 18.85
C ALA A 407 6.31 -4.60 19.93
N GLY A 408 5.74 -3.41 19.84
CA GLY A 408 4.76 -2.91 20.80
C GLY A 408 3.34 -3.13 20.31
N SER A 409 2.55 -3.86 21.09
CA SER A 409 1.11 -4.02 20.89
C SER A 409 0.35 -2.95 21.67
N PHE A 410 -0.66 -2.36 21.05
CA PHE A 410 -1.58 -1.42 21.68
C PHE A 410 -2.73 -2.12 22.44
N ASP A 411 -2.49 -3.31 23.00
CA ASP A 411 -3.39 -3.97 23.96
C ASP A 411 -2.71 -5.11 24.74
N ASP A 412 -1.68 -5.75 24.16
CA ASP A 412 -1.07 -6.99 24.66
C ASP A 412 0.38 -6.85 25.16
N GLY A 413 0.92 -5.63 25.24
CA GLY A 413 2.23 -5.35 25.81
C GLY A 413 3.38 -5.42 24.81
N LEU A 414 4.56 -5.81 25.30
CA LEU A 414 5.81 -5.80 24.54
C LEU A 414 6.18 -7.20 24.07
N LEU A 415 6.40 -7.37 22.78
CA LEU A 415 6.83 -8.63 22.16
C LEU A 415 8.33 -8.59 21.89
N HIS A 416 9.00 -9.71 22.08
CA HIS A 416 10.39 -9.94 21.65
C HIS A 416 10.45 -11.18 20.77
N ILE A 417 10.86 -10.97 19.52
CA ILE A 417 10.93 -12.00 18.47
C ILE A 417 12.40 -12.21 18.15
N GLN A 418 12.86 -13.43 18.41
CA GLN A 418 14.21 -13.88 18.14
C GLN A 418 14.16 -15.12 17.25
N GLU A 419 15.01 -15.17 16.23
CA GLU A 419 15.08 -16.33 15.36
C GLU A 419 15.47 -17.59 16.15
N GLY A 420 14.74 -18.69 15.91
CA GLY A 420 14.97 -19.97 16.58
C GLY A 420 14.58 -20.03 18.06
N LYS A 421 13.98 -18.97 18.62
CA LYS A 421 13.50 -18.95 20.02
C LYS A 421 11.98 -18.76 20.07
N PRO A 422 11.32 -19.23 21.16
CA PRO A 422 9.91 -18.94 21.39
C PRO A 422 9.68 -17.43 21.49
N LEU A 423 8.53 -16.97 20.99
CA LEU A 423 8.04 -15.61 21.20
C LEU A 423 7.98 -15.30 22.70
N SER A 424 8.53 -14.16 23.12
CA SER A 424 8.35 -13.63 24.47
C SER A 424 7.35 -12.47 24.45
N VAL A 425 6.41 -12.48 25.38
CA VAL A 425 5.39 -11.42 25.55
C VAL A 425 5.47 -10.91 26.98
N LEU A 426 5.83 -9.64 27.15
CA LEU A 426 5.94 -8.96 28.43
C LEU A 426 4.72 -8.09 28.66
N LYS A 427 3.90 -8.48 29.64
CA LYS A 427 2.68 -7.80 30.08
C LYS A 427 2.55 -7.85 31.61
N GLN A 428 1.64 -8.67 32.14
CA GLN A 428 1.50 -8.97 33.57
C GLN A 428 2.84 -9.39 34.21
N ASN A 429 3.07 -8.91 35.43
CA ASN A 429 4.31 -9.13 36.19
C ASN A 429 5.58 -8.63 35.49
N SER A 430 5.44 -7.70 34.55
CA SER A 430 6.54 -6.95 33.98
C SER A 430 6.42 -5.47 34.34
N PRO A 431 7.46 -4.67 34.09
CA PRO A 431 7.38 -3.22 34.26
C PRO A 431 6.50 -2.51 33.23
N ILE A 432 5.97 -3.24 32.24
CA ILE A 432 4.83 -2.79 31.43
C ILE A 432 3.57 -2.96 32.27
N GLN A 433 3.02 -1.84 32.73
CA GLN A 433 1.79 -1.80 33.53
C GLN A 433 0.56 -1.56 32.66
N PRO A 434 -0.64 -1.98 33.08
CA PRO A 434 -1.87 -1.76 32.31
C PRO A 434 -2.27 -0.29 32.29
N ALA A 435 -3.11 0.08 31.34
CA ALA A 435 -3.76 1.37 31.30
C ALA A 435 -4.64 1.57 32.55
N TYR A 436 -4.57 2.75 33.20
CA TYR A 436 -5.27 3.01 34.46
C TYR A 436 -6.80 2.87 34.34
N PHE A 437 -7.34 3.03 33.13
CA PHE A 437 -8.76 2.92 32.79
C PHE A 437 -9.15 1.55 32.21
N SER A 438 -8.20 0.62 32.02
CA SER A 438 -8.48 -0.74 31.54
C SER A 438 -7.44 -1.74 32.07
N THR A 439 -7.84 -2.50 33.09
CA THR A 439 -6.95 -3.40 33.86
C THR A 439 -6.39 -4.60 33.07
N GLY A 440 -6.91 -4.86 31.87
CA GLY A 440 -6.43 -5.90 30.96
C GLY A 440 -5.62 -5.40 29.77
N SER A 441 -5.53 -4.08 29.57
CA SER A 441 -4.94 -3.47 28.37
C SER A 441 -3.53 -2.95 28.66
N TYR A 442 -2.52 -3.49 27.97
CA TYR A 442 -1.11 -3.13 28.12
C TYR A 442 -0.66 -2.47 26.81
N ARG A 443 -0.65 -1.13 26.76
CA ARG A 443 -0.55 -0.39 25.50
C ARG A 443 0.87 0.12 25.27
N VAL A 444 1.66 -0.62 24.49
CA VAL A 444 3.00 -0.21 24.07
C VAL A 444 2.93 0.48 22.71
N SER A 445 3.15 1.79 22.72
CA SER A 445 2.87 2.69 21.58
C SER A 445 4.11 3.20 20.85
N GLY A 446 5.29 3.09 21.47
CA GLY A 446 6.54 3.59 20.90
C GLY A 446 7.75 2.85 21.46
N LEU A 447 8.75 2.64 20.59
CA LEU A 447 9.98 1.93 20.91
C LEU A 447 11.17 2.62 20.24
N ASN A 448 12.27 2.81 20.97
CA ASN A 448 13.52 3.32 20.40
C ASN A 448 14.73 2.84 21.21
N PHE A 449 15.81 2.47 20.53
CA PHE A 449 17.09 2.20 21.16
C PHE A 449 17.92 3.48 21.25
N ASP A 450 18.58 3.70 22.40
CA ASP A 450 19.65 4.69 22.50
C ASP A 450 21.01 4.12 22.08
N ALA A 451 22.02 4.98 22.02
CA ALA A 451 23.39 4.61 21.64
C ALA A 451 24.07 3.66 22.64
N SER A 452 23.54 3.53 23.87
CA SER A 452 24.04 2.60 24.89
C SER A 452 23.33 1.24 24.85
N GLY A 453 22.40 1.04 23.90
CA GLY A 453 21.63 -0.19 23.77
C GLY A 453 20.47 -0.31 24.75
N ASN A 454 20.05 0.77 25.41
CA ASN A 454 18.83 0.73 26.20
C ASN A 454 17.62 0.86 25.27
N LEU A 455 16.63 -0.01 25.47
CA LEU A 455 15.34 0.07 24.78
C LEU A 455 14.39 0.93 25.60
N TRP A 456 14.09 2.12 25.10
CA TRP A 456 13.07 3.02 25.63
C TRP A 456 11.70 2.66 25.06
N ILE A 457 10.69 2.70 25.93
CA ILE A 457 9.35 2.17 25.69
C ILE A 457 8.32 3.18 26.19
N SER A 458 7.35 3.54 25.35
CA SER A 458 6.17 4.30 25.77
C SER A 458 5.03 3.37 26.14
N ASN A 459 4.50 3.54 27.35
CA ASN A 459 3.43 2.73 27.92
C ASN A 459 2.17 3.58 28.11
N TYR A 460 1.37 3.69 27.04
CA TYR A 460 0.20 4.57 26.98
C TYR A 460 -0.83 4.21 28.06
N GLY A 461 -1.33 5.21 28.78
CA GLY A 461 -2.35 4.99 29.80
C GLY A 461 -1.80 4.48 31.13
N SER A 462 -0.51 4.16 31.21
CA SER A 462 0.12 3.64 32.41
C SER A 462 0.47 4.74 33.41
N PRO A 463 0.49 4.48 34.73
CA PRO A 463 1.11 5.36 35.73
C PRO A 463 2.62 5.54 35.57
N GLY A 464 3.31 4.64 34.87
CA GLY A 464 4.70 4.76 34.47
C GLY A 464 4.78 4.87 32.96
N GLU A 465 4.60 6.08 32.43
CA GLU A 465 4.41 6.33 31.00
C GLU A 465 5.66 6.04 30.16
N LEU A 466 6.84 6.21 30.77
CA LEU A 466 8.13 5.93 30.15
C LEU A 466 8.80 4.75 30.86
N VAL A 467 9.18 3.73 30.10
CA VAL A 467 9.89 2.56 30.59
C VAL A 467 11.19 2.40 29.82
N VAL A 468 12.25 1.95 30.48
CA VAL A 468 13.51 1.59 29.84
C VAL A 468 13.88 0.16 30.20
N ARG A 469 14.32 -0.61 29.21
CA ARG A 469 14.98 -1.90 29.39
C ARG A 469 16.47 -1.73 29.08
N LYS A 470 17.32 -1.93 30.07
CA LYS A 470 18.78 -1.86 29.93
C LYS A 470 19.34 -3.13 29.25
N PRO A 471 20.57 -3.10 28.70
CA PRO A 471 21.23 -4.27 28.12
C PRO A 471 21.34 -5.48 29.05
N ASP A 472 21.47 -5.24 30.36
CA ASP A 472 21.50 -6.27 31.41
C ASP A 472 20.13 -6.96 31.63
N GLY A 473 19.08 -6.50 30.96
CA GLY A 473 17.71 -7.00 31.07
C GLY A 473 16.89 -6.37 32.19
N ASN A 474 17.49 -5.50 33.01
CA ASN A 474 16.77 -4.78 34.06
C ASN A 474 15.91 -3.66 33.45
N PHE A 475 14.80 -3.40 34.11
CA PHE A 475 13.84 -2.40 33.69
C PHE A 475 13.70 -1.30 34.75
N LYS A 476 13.41 -0.07 34.29
CA LYS A 476 13.03 1.05 35.15
C LYS A 476 11.87 1.80 34.51
N SER A 477 10.94 2.26 35.32
CA SER A 477 9.80 3.09 34.89
C SER A 477 9.91 4.49 35.47
N PHE A 478 9.44 5.47 34.72
CA PHE A 478 9.41 6.87 35.09
C PHE A 478 8.01 7.43 34.90
N THR A 479 7.64 8.34 35.79
CA THR A 479 6.37 9.06 35.73
C THR A 479 6.63 10.49 35.30
N ILE A 480 5.85 10.98 34.34
CA ILE A 480 5.96 12.36 33.87
C ILE A 480 5.47 13.31 34.98
N PRO A 481 6.28 14.29 35.45
CA PRO A 481 5.92 15.16 36.58
C PRO A 481 5.03 16.34 36.15
N PHE A 482 4.27 16.19 35.07
CA PHE A 482 3.37 17.19 34.50
C PHE A 482 1.98 16.58 34.29
N PRO A 483 0.92 17.40 34.14
CA PRO A 483 -0.37 16.90 33.71
C PRO A 483 -0.27 16.27 32.32
N VAL A 484 -0.60 14.99 32.20
CA VAL A 484 -0.68 14.26 30.93
C VAL A 484 -2.10 13.71 30.77
N SER A 485 -2.86 14.23 29.82
CA SER A 485 -4.20 13.70 29.55
C SER A 485 -4.10 12.23 29.16
N GLU A 486 -4.89 11.38 29.82
CA GLU A 486 -4.90 9.92 29.66
C GLU A 486 -3.55 9.22 29.85
N ASN A 487 -2.54 9.87 30.46
CA ASN A 487 -1.17 9.33 30.50
C ASN A 487 -0.68 8.93 29.09
N ALA A 488 -1.08 9.70 28.08
CA ALA A 488 -0.87 9.39 26.68
C ALA A 488 0.58 9.68 26.28
N VAL A 489 1.36 8.64 26.00
CA VAL A 489 2.69 8.78 25.36
C VAL A 489 2.73 7.84 24.18
N ALA A 490 3.32 8.29 23.07
CA ALA A 490 3.33 7.58 21.80
C ALA A 490 4.75 7.41 21.26
N GLN A 491 5.07 7.99 20.10
CA GLN A 491 6.41 7.90 19.53
C GLN A 491 7.44 8.54 20.48
N LEU A 492 8.60 7.89 20.61
CA LEU A 492 9.74 8.43 21.35
C LEU A 492 11.04 8.26 20.55
N ILE A 493 12.02 9.13 20.81
CA ILE A 493 13.39 9.00 20.29
C ILE A 493 14.41 9.35 21.36
N ALA A 494 15.56 8.67 21.37
CA ALA A 494 16.72 9.06 22.16
C ALA A 494 17.65 9.97 21.34
N ASP A 495 18.16 11.03 21.97
CA ASP A 495 19.14 11.92 21.36
C ASP A 495 20.59 11.57 21.75
N ASP A 496 21.53 12.44 21.38
CA ASP A 496 22.97 12.26 21.65
C ASP A 496 23.40 12.88 22.99
N TYR A 497 22.47 13.38 23.80
CA TYR A 497 22.70 14.13 25.03
C TYR A 497 22.04 13.49 26.26
N ASN A 498 21.85 12.16 26.24
CA ASN A 498 21.16 11.40 27.29
C ASN A 498 19.73 11.89 27.55
N GLN A 499 19.02 12.28 26.48
CA GLN A 499 17.63 12.71 26.56
C GLN A 499 16.72 11.82 25.73
N VAL A 500 15.49 11.65 26.21
CA VAL A 500 14.42 10.92 25.54
C VAL A 500 13.30 11.90 25.27
N TRP A 501 13.02 12.11 23.99
CA TRP A 501 11.99 13.00 23.50
C TRP A 501 10.74 12.18 23.20
N MET A 502 9.59 12.61 23.72
CA MET A 502 8.35 11.85 23.73
C MET A 502 7.20 12.67 23.16
N VAL A 503 6.61 12.18 22.07
CA VAL A 503 5.35 12.66 21.54
C VAL A 503 4.23 12.25 22.48
N SER A 504 3.43 13.23 22.92
CA SER A 504 2.27 13.00 23.76
C SER A 504 0.99 13.42 23.01
N PRO A 505 0.14 12.46 22.61
CA PRO A 505 -1.11 12.73 21.90
C PRO A 505 -2.13 13.55 22.71
N LYS A 506 -3.34 13.74 22.17
CA LYS A 506 -4.46 14.43 22.84
C LYS A 506 -4.19 15.90 23.18
N GLY A 507 -3.30 16.55 22.42
CA GLY A 507 -2.94 17.95 22.62
C GLY A 507 -2.03 18.21 23.82
N ASN A 508 -1.36 17.17 24.34
CA ASN A 508 -0.40 17.31 25.45
C ASN A 508 0.93 17.94 24.99
N GLY A 509 1.32 17.81 23.72
CA GLY A 509 2.56 18.37 23.18
C GLY A 509 3.72 17.37 23.22
N LEU A 510 4.88 17.82 23.69
CA LEU A 510 6.11 17.03 23.70
C LEU A 510 6.79 17.11 25.06
N TYR A 511 7.22 15.97 25.59
CA TYR A 511 7.98 15.88 26.84
C TYR A 511 9.42 15.44 26.56
N VAL A 512 10.36 15.91 27.38
CA VAL A 512 11.76 15.48 27.33
C VAL A 512 12.17 15.03 28.71
N PHE A 513 12.74 13.84 28.78
CA PHE A 513 13.36 13.30 29.98
C PHE A 513 14.88 13.25 29.79
N SER A 514 15.64 13.81 30.72
CA SER A 514 17.10 13.69 30.75
C SER A 514 17.52 12.95 32.00
N TYR A 515 18.24 11.84 31.84
CA TYR A 515 18.66 10.97 32.95
C TYR A 515 20.10 11.26 33.45
N GLY A 516 20.63 12.42 33.09
CA GLY A 516 21.95 12.88 33.51
C GLY A 516 23.07 11.89 33.22
N ASN A 517 23.84 11.53 34.25
CA ASN A 517 24.97 10.62 34.14
C ASN A 517 24.58 9.14 34.21
N SER A 518 23.42 8.82 34.82
CA SER A 518 23.00 7.43 35.04
C SER A 518 21.50 7.32 35.17
N ILE A 519 20.92 6.43 34.36
CA ILE A 519 19.50 6.03 34.42
C ILE A 519 19.09 5.60 35.83
N ASP A 520 20.00 5.07 36.64
CA ASP A 520 19.69 4.58 37.99
C ASP A 520 19.72 5.68 39.06
N ASN A 521 20.27 6.87 38.76
CA ASN A 521 20.37 7.99 39.69
C ASN A 521 19.24 9.01 39.47
N PRO A 522 18.18 9.05 40.29
CA PRO A 522 17.09 10.01 40.09
C PRO A 522 17.44 11.45 40.50
N SER A 523 18.62 11.71 41.07
CA SER A 523 18.96 13.04 41.62
C SER A 523 19.38 14.06 40.56
N ASP A 524 19.79 13.62 39.37
CA ASP A 524 20.11 14.45 38.21
C ASP A 524 19.07 14.33 37.08
N ASP A 525 17.95 13.66 37.33
CA ASP A 525 16.82 13.57 36.40
C ASP A 525 16.18 14.95 36.17
N GLN A 526 16.00 15.31 34.90
CA GLN A 526 15.36 16.58 34.50
C GLN A 526 14.23 16.34 33.49
N TRP A 527 13.25 17.23 33.51
CA TRP A 527 12.06 17.15 32.67
C TRP A 527 11.74 18.49 32.03
N LYS A 528 11.44 18.47 30.73
CA LYS A 528 10.95 19.62 29.97
C LYS A 528 9.60 19.32 29.32
N TRP A 529 8.75 20.33 29.28
CA TRP A 529 7.48 20.30 28.56
C TRP A 529 7.46 21.37 27.46
N TYR A 530 7.33 20.92 26.22
CA TYR A 530 7.19 21.77 25.04
C TYR A 530 5.73 21.82 24.60
N ARG A 531 5.24 23.05 24.40
CA ARG A 531 3.91 23.40 23.91
C ARG A 531 4.01 24.54 22.90
N SER A 532 2.88 24.83 22.28
CA SER A 532 2.73 25.95 21.37
C SER A 532 2.85 27.30 22.07
N GLY A 533 3.38 28.27 21.32
CA GLY A 533 3.60 29.64 21.78
C GLY A 533 4.99 29.88 22.37
N THR A 534 5.52 31.08 22.09
CA THR A 534 6.80 31.58 22.61
C THR A 534 6.82 31.57 24.14
N GLY A 535 7.94 31.16 24.73
CA GLY A 535 8.12 30.94 26.15
C GLY A 535 7.64 29.58 26.66
N ASN A 536 6.90 28.82 25.85
CA ASN A 536 6.42 27.48 26.18
C ASN A 536 7.08 26.37 25.35
N GLY A 537 8.15 26.68 24.60
CA GLY A 537 8.80 25.75 23.68
C GLY A 537 8.46 26.01 22.21
N ASN A 538 7.49 26.87 21.92
CA ASN A 538 7.16 27.39 20.58
C ASN A 538 6.83 26.33 19.51
N LEU A 539 6.16 25.24 19.88
CA LEU A 539 5.65 24.27 18.90
C LEU A 539 4.61 24.90 17.95
N PRO A 540 4.52 24.46 16.68
CA PRO A 540 3.47 24.96 15.77
C PRO A 540 2.04 24.63 16.24
N ASP A 541 1.84 23.47 16.86
CA ASP A 541 0.57 23.00 17.44
C ASP A 541 0.88 22.01 18.58
N ASN A 542 -0.02 21.86 19.56
CA ASN A 542 0.15 20.88 20.64
C ASN A 542 -0.19 19.44 20.21
N ASN A 543 -0.90 19.25 19.10
CA ASN A 543 -1.11 17.94 18.50
C ASN A 543 0.13 17.59 17.68
N VAL A 544 1.13 17.06 18.36
CA VAL A 544 2.35 16.52 17.77
C VAL A 544 2.04 15.11 17.26
N ASN A 545 2.36 14.85 15.99
CA ASN A 545 2.09 13.57 15.35
C ASN A 545 3.36 12.72 15.21
N CYS A 546 4.51 13.38 14.99
CA CYS A 546 5.77 12.68 14.79
C CYS A 546 6.98 13.50 15.24
N ILE A 547 8.07 12.78 15.47
CA ILE A 547 9.39 13.33 15.79
C ILE A 547 10.48 12.56 15.06
N ALA A 548 11.54 13.25 14.63
CA ALA A 548 12.71 12.65 14.02
C ALA A 548 13.99 13.41 14.42
N LYS A 549 15.06 12.68 14.76
CA LYS A 549 16.41 13.25 14.90
C LYS A 549 17.12 13.20 13.56
N ASP A 550 17.71 14.31 13.14
CA ASP A 550 18.51 14.37 11.92
C ASP A 550 20.00 14.08 12.18
N GLN A 551 20.81 13.97 11.12
CA GLN A 551 22.22 13.62 11.26
C GLN A 551 23.06 14.72 11.91
N SER A 552 22.53 15.95 12.00
CA SER A 552 23.14 17.08 12.72
C SER A 552 22.75 17.10 14.20
N GLY A 553 21.92 16.15 14.64
CA GLY A 553 21.38 16.07 16.00
C GLY A 553 20.13 16.95 16.21
N PHE A 554 19.63 17.65 15.19
CA PHE A 554 18.44 18.49 15.35
C PHE A 554 17.18 17.63 15.44
N ILE A 555 16.22 18.10 16.23
CA ILE A 555 14.96 17.42 16.45
C ILE A 555 13.87 18.08 15.63
N TRP A 556 13.36 17.34 14.65
CA TRP A 556 12.29 17.72 13.75
C TRP A 556 10.96 17.23 14.31
N ILE A 557 9.99 18.14 14.42
CA ILE A 557 8.71 17.89 15.08
C ILE A 557 7.60 18.20 14.09
N GLY A 558 6.83 17.19 13.70
CA GLY A 558 5.65 17.34 12.85
C GLY A 558 4.37 17.44 13.67
N THR A 559 3.53 18.44 13.38
CA THR A 559 2.28 18.70 14.09
C THR A 559 1.10 18.81 13.12
N ASN A 560 -0.10 19.00 13.66
CA ASN A 560 -1.29 19.31 12.85
C ASN A 560 -1.23 20.65 12.09
N ARG A 561 -0.25 21.52 12.38
CA ARG A 561 -0.09 22.84 11.73
C ARG A 561 1.35 23.12 11.32
N GLY A 562 2.02 22.10 10.77
CA GLY A 562 3.35 22.22 10.18
C GLY A 562 4.48 21.65 11.03
N ILE A 563 5.68 22.20 10.86
CA ILE A 563 6.92 21.68 11.45
C ILE A 563 7.57 22.70 12.39
N GLY A 564 8.10 22.21 13.51
CA GLY A 564 9.05 22.91 14.36
C GLY A 564 10.40 22.18 14.40
N ILE A 565 11.50 22.92 14.56
CA ILE A 565 12.86 22.37 14.63
C ILE A 565 13.54 22.84 15.91
N ILE A 566 14.02 21.91 16.73
CA ILE A 566 14.89 22.18 17.87
C ILE A 566 16.34 21.99 17.42
N GLN A 567 17.09 23.09 17.33
CA GLN A 567 18.51 23.08 16.91
C GLN A 567 19.50 23.09 18.08
N CYS A 568 18.99 23.21 19.30
CA CYS A 568 19.77 23.23 20.54
C CYS A 568 19.28 22.18 21.55
N PRO A 569 19.12 20.90 21.16
CA PRO A 569 18.60 19.87 22.07
C PRO A 569 19.43 19.73 23.36
N GLN A 570 20.75 19.95 23.31
CA GLN A 570 21.62 19.96 24.48
C GLN A 570 21.20 20.99 25.56
N ASP A 571 20.49 22.05 25.14
CA ASP A 571 20.08 23.16 25.99
C ASP A 571 18.60 23.07 26.42
N ALA A 572 17.90 21.97 26.11
CA ALA A 572 16.47 21.79 26.38
C ALA A 572 16.09 22.04 27.86
N ASN A 573 16.96 21.63 28.79
CA ASN A 573 16.81 21.81 30.24
C ASN A 573 17.68 22.95 30.81
N SER A 574 18.35 23.73 29.96
CA SER A 574 19.19 24.86 30.39
C SER A 574 18.36 26.08 30.83
N ASN A 575 19.00 26.99 31.58
CA ASN A 575 18.39 28.27 31.97
C ASN A 575 18.15 29.22 30.79
N THR A 576 18.95 29.10 29.72
CA THR A 576 18.77 29.84 28.46
C THR A 576 17.56 29.35 27.67
N GLY A 577 17.15 28.09 27.89
CA GLY A 577 16.08 27.42 27.18
C GLY A 577 16.44 27.11 25.73
N CYS A 578 15.66 26.23 25.12
CA CYS A 578 15.66 25.99 23.68
C CYS A 578 14.21 25.95 23.23
N GLU A 579 13.89 26.61 22.12
CA GLU A 579 12.54 26.66 21.55
C GLU A 579 12.55 26.19 20.10
N ALA A 580 11.41 25.71 19.62
CA ALA A 580 11.24 25.31 18.25
C ALA A 580 11.34 26.53 17.32
N ILE A 581 12.17 26.41 16.31
CA ILE A 581 12.24 27.32 15.18
C ILE A 581 11.21 26.86 14.15
N LEU A 582 10.44 27.82 13.62
CA LEU A 582 9.48 27.57 12.54
C LEU A 582 10.16 27.90 11.19
N PRO A 583 10.60 26.89 10.42
CA PRO A 583 11.33 27.13 9.17
C PRO A 583 10.47 27.90 8.18
N VAL A 584 11.09 28.87 7.49
CA VAL A 584 10.45 29.67 6.44
C VAL A 584 10.97 29.20 5.09
N VAL A 585 10.06 28.86 4.19
CA VAL A 585 10.39 28.50 2.80
C VAL A 585 9.85 29.58 1.86
N GLN A 586 10.69 30.01 0.92
CA GLN A 586 10.28 30.89 -0.17
C GLN A 586 9.72 30.05 -1.31
N SER A 587 8.46 30.29 -1.66
CA SER A 587 7.89 29.85 -2.93
C SER A 587 7.54 31.10 -3.73
N ASP A 588 8.26 31.31 -4.83
CA ASP A 588 8.17 32.53 -5.65
C ASP A 588 8.37 33.82 -4.82
N ASN A 589 7.45 34.78 -4.92
CA ASN A 589 7.49 36.05 -4.18
C ASN A 589 6.84 35.98 -2.77
N PHE A 590 6.44 34.80 -2.29
CA PHE A 590 5.80 34.63 -0.99
C PHE A 590 6.69 33.80 -0.04
N ALA A 591 6.97 34.36 1.14
CA ALA A 591 7.62 33.66 2.24
C ALA A 591 6.56 33.20 3.23
N GLY A 592 6.55 31.91 3.55
CA GLY A 592 5.63 31.33 4.53
C GLY A 592 6.32 30.27 5.39
N TYR A 593 5.73 29.94 6.54
CA TYR A 593 6.19 28.81 7.33
C TYR A 593 6.00 27.51 6.56
N LEU A 594 7.02 26.66 6.58
CA LEU A 594 7.01 25.37 5.93
C LEU A 594 5.88 24.51 6.51
N PHE A 595 5.02 23.98 5.64
CA PHE A 595 3.85 23.17 6.01
C PHE A 595 2.81 23.91 6.88
N ARG A 596 2.72 25.25 6.79
CA ARG A 596 1.64 25.97 7.44
C ARG A 596 0.28 25.40 6.98
N ASP A 597 -0.57 25.05 7.94
CA ASP A 597 -1.89 24.44 7.74
C ASP A 597 -1.88 23.02 7.11
N GLU A 598 -0.71 22.39 7.00
CA GLU A 598 -0.58 20.98 6.62
C GLU A 598 -0.43 20.11 7.86
N GLN A 599 -1.17 19.00 7.90
CA GLN A 599 -1.06 18.00 8.96
C GLN A 599 0.13 17.06 8.67
N VAL A 600 1.27 17.33 9.30
CA VAL A 600 2.48 16.51 9.15
C VAL A 600 2.33 15.26 10.01
N GLN A 601 2.37 14.08 9.38
CA GLN A 601 2.07 12.80 10.02
C GLN A 601 3.33 12.00 10.35
N CYS A 602 4.36 12.08 9.50
CA CYS A 602 5.60 11.34 9.66
C CYS A 602 6.78 12.07 9.01
N ILE A 603 7.98 11.85 9.55
CA ILE A 603 9.24 12.38 9.03
C ILE A 603 10.28 11.27 9.05
N ALA A 604 10.98 11.07 7.94
CA ALA A 604 12.14 10.21 7.84
C ALA A 604 13.34 11.00 7.29
N VAL A 605 14.54 10.69 7.79
CA VAL A 605 15.79 11.33 7.37
C VAL A 605 16.56 10.36 6.48
N ASP A 606 16.97 10.81 5.29
CA ASP A 606 17.78 9.98 4.38
C ASP A 606 19.29 10.19 4.57
N GLY A 607 20.09 9.37 3.89
CA GLY A 607 21.55 9.39 4.02
C GLY A 607 22.24 10.70 3.63
N ALA A 608 21.54 11.62 2.97
CA ALA A 608 22.02 12.97 2.64
C ALA A 608 21.50 14.04 3.63
N ASP A 609 21.00 13.60 4.79
CA ASP A 609 20.36 14.41 5.82
C ASP A 609 19.10 15.17 5.36
N ARG A 610 18.50 14.75 4.24
CA ARG A 610 17.27 15.36 3.71
C ARG A 610 16.05 14.75 4.39
N LYS A 611 14.97 15.52 4.45
CA LYS A 611 13.76 15.17 5.21
C LYS A 611 12.67 14.74 4.25
N TRP A 612 12.30 13.46 4.31
CA TRP A 612 11.08 12.95 3.71
C TRP A 612 9.93 13.18 4.70
N VAL A 613 8.93 13.93 4.27
CA VAL A 613 7.79 14.35 5.11
C VAL A 613 6.51 13.80 4.49
N GLY A 614 5.73 13.05 5.25
CA GLY A 614 4.39 12.59 4.87
C GLY A 614 3.32 13.46 5.52
N THR A 615 2.30 13.86 4.76
CA THR A 615 1.14 14.60 5.28
C THR A 615 -0.16 13.96 4.78
N LYS A 616 -1.32 14.58 5.10
CA LYS A 616 -2.61 14.24 4.48
C LYS A 616 -2.70 14.53 2.97
N ASN A 617 -1.76 15.29 2.42
CA ASN A 617 -1.78 15.80 1.05
C ASN A 617 -0.58 15.33 0.19
N GLY A 618 0.09 14.24 0.58
CA GLY A 618 1.14 13.59 -0.19
C GLY A 618 2.48 13.41 0.54
N VAL A 619 3.57 13.44 -0.22
CA VAL A 619 4.95 13.32 0.25
C VAL A 619 5.77 14.52 -0.20
N TRP A 620 6.65 15.01 0.65
CA TRP A 620 7.62 16.04 0.33
C TRP A 620 9.03 15.54 0.63
N LEU A 621 9.99 15.94 -0.20
CA LEU A 621 11.40 15.86 0.12
C LEU A 621 11.91 17.27 0.35
N ILE A 622 12.45 17.56 1.52
CA ILE A 622 13.02 18.85 1.90
C ILE A 622 14.54 18.74 1.99
N SER A 623 15.26 19.79 1.60
CA SER A 623 16.72 19.90 1.76
C SER A 623 17.16 19.72 3.22
N ALA A 624 18.42 19.37 3.43
CA ALA A 624 18.95 19.09 4.77
C ALA A 624 18.77 20.24 5.77
N ASP A 625 18.94 21.48 5.31
CA ASP A 625 18.75 22.69 6.11
C ASP A 625 17.28 23.12 6.28
N GLY A 626 16.32 22.44 5.65
CA GLY A 626 14.92 22.84 5.67
C GLY A 626 14.53 23.97 4.72
N SER A 627 15.46 24.50 3.90
CA SER A 627 15.22 25.73 3.15
C SER A 627 14.52 25.55 1.81
N LYS A 628 14.49 24.33 1.24
CA LYS A 628 13.96 24.06 -0.10
C LYS A 628 13.15 22.77 -0.17
N THR A 629 12.02 22.81 -0.86
CA THR A 629 11.32 21.62 -1.33
C THR A 629 11.96 21.09 -2.61
N LEU A 630 12.47 19.86 -2.56
CA LEU A 630 13.14 19.16 -3.66
C LEU A 630 12.18 18.30 -4.48
N TYR A 631 11.24 17.62 -3.80
CA TYR A 631 10.13 16.90 -4.43
C TYR A 631 8.82 17.16 -3.71
N ARG A 632 7.73 17.07 -4.47
CA ARG A 632 6.37 16.97 -3.97
C ARG A 632 5.62 15.92 -4.79
N PHE A 633 5.23 14.84 -4.13
CA PHE A 633 4.47 13.75 -4.73
C PHE A 633 3.05 13.73 -4.17
N HIS A 634 2.08 13.59 -5.06
CA HIS A 634 0.68 13.35 -4.75
C HIS A 634 0.06 12.51 -5.88
N THR A 635 -1.09 11.88 -5.64
CA THR A 635 -1.75 10.98 -6.60
C THR A 635 -1.95 11.59 -8.00
N GLY A 636 -2.16 12.91 -8.08
CA GLY A 636 -2.31 13.63 -9.34
C GLY A 636 -1.02 13.90 -10.15
N ASN A 637 0.18 13.74 -9.58
CA ASN A 637 1.45 14.00 -10.27
C ASN A 637 2.46 12.84 -10.18
N SER A 638 2.14 11.78 -9.44
CA SER A 638 3.00 10.62 -9.27
C SER A 638 2.18 9.34 -9.07
N PRO A 639 2.83 8.16 -9.16
CA PRO A 639 2.21 6.86 -8.85
C PRO A 639 1.90 6.62 -7.36
N LEU A 640 2.03 7.63 -6.49
CA LEU A 640 1.67 7.51 -5.08
C LEU A 640 0.23 6.97 -4.95
N VAL A 641 0.04 5.97 -4.11
CA VAL A 641 -1.22 5.19 -4.06
C VAL A 641 -2.35 5.88 -3.29
N ASP A 642 -2.01 6.78 -2.36
CA ASP A 642 -2.94 7.67 -1.66
C ASP A 642 -2.19 8.94 -1.18
N ASN A 643 -2.90 10.06 -0.99
CA ASN A 643 -2.31 11.30 -0.48
C ASN A 643 -2.15 11.29 1.04
N ASP A 644 -2.91 10.46 1.77
CA ASP A 644 -2.77 10.30 3.21
C ASP A 644 -1.57 9.40 3.53
N VAL A 645 -0.40 10.00 3.80
CA VAL A 645 0.85 9.28 4.05
C VAL A 645 1.09 9.17 5.54
N GLN A 646 0.93 7.95 6.07
CA GLN A 646 0.91 7.67 7.50
C GLN A 646 2.29 7.38 8.07
N GLN A 647 3.15 6.69 7.31
CA GLN A 647 4.52 6.39 7.74
C GLN A 647 5.50 6.38 6.58
N ILE A 648 6.74 6.79 6.85
CA ILE A 648 7.87 6.74 5.91
C ILE A 648 9.05 6.01 6.55
N ALA A 649 9.71 5.14 5.77
CA ALA A 649 10.99 4.56 6.16
C ALA A 649 12.00 4.67 5.02
N ALA A 650 13.21 5.13 5.35
CA ALA A 650 14.31 5.25 4.40
C ALA A 650 15.22 4.03 4.51
N ASN A 651 15.42 3.32 3.41
CA ASN A 651 16.47 2.31 3.29
C ASN A 651 17.77 2.97 2.85
N GLY A 652 18.58 3.34 3.83
CA GLY A 652 19.89 3.94 3.60
C GLY A 652 20.84 3.08 2.76
N PHE A 653 20.66 1.75 2.74
CA PHE A 653 21.49 0.88 1.90
C PHE A 653 21.14 1.00 0.41
N THR A 654 19.87 1.07 0.01
CA THR A 654 19.49 1.07 -1.43
C THR A 654 19.10 2.43 -1.97
N GLY A 655 18.78 3.36 -1.07
CA GLY A 655 18.11 4.63 -1.36
C GLY A 655 16.61 4.50 -1.59
N GLU A 656 16.02 3.32 -1.34
CA GLU A 656 14.59 3.10 -1.46
C GLU A 656 13.84 3.73 -0.26
N ILE A 657 12.82 4.51 -0.55
CA ILE A 657 11.99 5.18 0.46
C ILE A 657 10.60 4.56 0.41
N PHE A 658 10.17 3.96 1.51
CA PHE A 658 8.86 3.31 1.64
C PHE A 658 7.84 4.29 2.19
N PHE A 659 6.65 4.31 1.60
CA PHE A 659 5.50 5.11 2.01
C PHE A 659 4.35 4.17 2.35
N SER A 660 3.90 4.20 3.61
CA SER A 660 2.67 3.55 4.05
C SER A 660 1.51 4.54 3.94
N THR A 661 0.41 4.05 3.38
CA THR A 661 -0.85 4.79 3.21
C THR A 661 -2.04 3.89 3.57
N PRO A 662 -3.25 4.45 3.77
CA PRO A 662 -4.47 3.65 3.96
C PRO A 662 -4.78 2.66 2.83
N LYS A 663 -4.18 2.83 1.64
CA LYS A 663 -4.37 1.96 0.47
C LYS A 663 -3.19 1.02 0.20
N GLY A 664 -2.27 0.88 1.15
CA GLY A 664 -1.11 -0.01 1.06
C GLY A 664 0.22 0.73 0.93
N ILE A 665 1.28 -0.05 0.76
CA ILE A 665 2.65 0.44 0.71
C ILE A 665 3.10 0.60 -0.74
N CYS A 666 3.81 1.69 -1.03
CA CYS A 666 4.60 1.86 -2.24
C CYS A 666 5.98 2.42 -1.88
N SER A 667 6.94 2.32 -2.78
CA SER A 667 8.28 2.88 -2.57
C SER A 667 8.76 3.68 -3.77
N PHE A 668 9.72 4.56 -3.53
CA PHE A 668 10.41 5.34 -4.55
C PHE A 668 11.92 5.24 -4.35
N ARG A 669 12.67 4.95 -5.41
CA ARG A 669 14.13 4.93 -5.35
C ARG A 669 14.70 6.34 -5.42
N SER A 670 15.10 6.87 -4.28
CA SER A 670 15.74 8.16 -4.11
C SER A 670 17.19 8.19 -4.58
N THR A 671 17.74 9.39 -4.64
CA THR A 671 19.12 9.68 -5.08
C THR A 671 20.16 9.55 -3.96
N ALA A 672 19.75 9.49 -2.69
CA ALA A 672 20.65 9.39 -1.55
C ALA A 672 20.72 7.96 -1.00
N THR A 673 21.89 7.59 -0.47
CA THR A 673 22.13 6.39 0.33
C THR A 673 22.96 6.79 1.55
N ASP A 674 23.08 5.95 2.57
CA ASP A 674 23.98 6.21 3.69
C ASP A 674 25.43 6.23 3.22
N GLY A 675 26.23 7.13 3.81
CA GLY A 675 27.66 7.26 3.54
C GLY A 675 28.46 6.14 4.20
N GLY A 676 29.44 5.61 3.48
CA GLY A 676 30.45 4.72 4.07
C GLY A 676 31.46 5.49 4.93
N SER A 677 32.28 4.77 5.68
CA SER A 677 33.41 5.34 6.43
C SER A 677 34.62 5.70 5.55
N THR A 678 34.74 5.05 4.39
CA THR A 678 35.80 5.24 3.40
C THR A 678 35.23 5.08 1.98
N ASN A 679 35.92 5.64 0.98
CA ASN A 679 35.52 5.50 -0.43
C ASN A 679 36.02 4.16 -1.00
N GLN A 680 35.22 3.10 -0.85
CA GLN A 680 35.59 1.73 -1.24
C GLN A 680 34.48 1.04 -2.03
N ASN A 681 34.87 0.01 -2.80
CA ASN A 681 33.95 -0.80 -3.60
C ASN A 681 33.06 0.04 -4.52
N LEU A 682 33.67 1.00 -5.23
CA LEU A 682 32.97 1.88 -6.16
C LEU A 682 32.12 1.08 -7.15
N LEU A 683 30.82 1.29 -7.11
CA LEU A 683 29.87 0.68 -8.03
C LEU A 683 29.24 1.77 -8.89
N VAL A 684 29.48 1.71 -10.19
CA VAL A 684 28.78 2.55 -11.18
C VAL A 684 27.67 1.72 -11.80
N PHE A 685 26.44 2.20 -11.78
CA PHE A 685 25.33 1.54 -12.47
C PHE A 685 24.38 2.55 -13.15
N PRO A 686 23.87 2.24 -14.35
CA PRO A 686 24.26 1.09 -15.18
C PRO A 686 25.68 1.24 -15.74
N ASN A 687 26.40 0.12 -15.88
CA ASN A 687 27.72 0.08 -16.51
C ASN A 687 27.94 -1.30 -17.19
N PRO A 688 28.09 -1.38 -18.52
CA PRO A 688 28.06 -0.27 -19.48
C PRO A 688 26.69 0.44 -19.52
N VAL A 689 26.72 1.74 -19.84
CA VAL A 689 25.51 2.54 -20.07
C VAL A 689 24.98 2.22 -21.48
N PRO A 690 23.76 1.67 -21.61
CA PRO A 690 23.24 1.21 -22.90
C PRO A 690 22.93 2.36 -23.86
N PRO A 691 22.87 2.11 -25.19
CA PRO A 691 22.55 3.14 -26.17
C PRO A 691 21.16 3.71 -25.90
N GLY A 692 21.03 5.03 -26.00
CA GLY A 692 19.75 5.71 -25.78
C GLY A 692 19.33 5.85 -24.31
N TYR A 693 20.11 5.38 -23.33
CA TYR A 693 19.81 5.58 -21.90
C TYR A 693 19.65 7.06 -21.57
N ASN A 694 18.56 7.40 -20.89
CA ASN A 694 18.23 8.75 -20.42
C ASN A 694 18.07 8.81 -18.89
N GLY A 695 18.26 7.69 -18.19
CA GLY A 695 18.13 7.61 -16.75
C GLY A 695 19.35 8.13 -16.01
N THR A 696 19.31 8.00 -14.69
CA THR A 696 20.37 8.43 -13.78
C THR A 696 21.44 7.35 -13.64
N ILE A 697 22.69 7.71 -13.93
CA ILE A 697 23.88 6.92 -13.61
C ILE A 697 24.25 7.22 -12.16
N ALA A 698 24.29 6.19 -11.34
CA ALA A 698 24.63 6.28 -9.94
C ALA A 698 26.02 5.72 -9.68
N ILE A 699 26.76 6.39 -8.79
CA ILE A 699 28.11 6.05 -8.37
C ILE A 699 28.05 5.86 -6.85
N ARG A 700 28.15 4.63 -6.38
CA ARG A 700 28.03 4.21 -4.98
C ARG A 700 29.36 3.80 -4.37
N GLY A 701 29.37 3.63 -3.04
CA GLY A 701 30.56 3.28 -2.27
C GLY A 701 31.35 4.52 -1.84
N LEU A 702 30.64 5.64 -1.64
CA LEU A 702 31.23 6.93 -1.32
C LEU A 702 31.06 7.25 0.17
N VAL A 703 31.96 8.07 0.69
CA VAL A 703 31.72 8.78 1.95
C VAL A 703 30.73 9.92 1.74
N ASN A 704 30.11 10.40 2.82
CA ASN A 704 29.23 11.57 2.74
C ASN A 704 29.95 12.77 2.14
N ASN A 705 29.27 13.49 1.24
CA ASN A 705 29.74 14.71 0.61
C ASN A 705 31.04 14.56 -0.24
N ALA A 706 31.41 13.34 -0.62
CA ALA A 706 32.56 13.09 -1.49
C ALA A 706 32.46 13.86 -2.82
N ILE A 707 33.58 14.39 -3.30
CA ILE A 707 33.67 15.10 -4.58
C ILE A 707 33.89 14.06 -5.68
N VAL A 708 32.99 14.03 -6.66
CA VAL A 708 33.05 13.12 -7.79
C VAL A 708 33.27 13.91 -9.07
N LYS A 709 34.37 13.62 -9.77
CA LYS A 709 34.73 14.21 -11.06
C LYS A 709 34.68 13.14 -12.14
N ILE A 710 34.02 13.45 -13.24
CA ILE A 710 33.90 12.60 -14.42
C ILE A 710 34.75 13.24 -15.52
N THR A 711 35.67 12.48 -16.07
CA THR A 711 36.66 12.96 -17.04
C THR A 711 36.74 12.03 -18.26
N GLU A 712 37.18 12.55 -19.39
CA GLU A 712 37.62 11.74 -20.53
C GLU A 712 38.94 11.02 -20.19
N THR A 713 39.34 10.04 -21.01
CA THR A 713 40.60 9.30 -20.79
C THR A 713 41.85 10.18 -20.89
N ASP A 714 41.75 11.36 -21.50
CA ASP A 714 42.82 12.36 -21.57
C ASP A 714 42.85 13.31 -20.34
N GLY A 715 41.92 13.13 -19.38
CA GLY A 715 41.82 13.91 -18.16
C GLY A 715 40.94 15.17 -18.26
N ARG A 716 40.33 15.45 -19.42
CA ARG A 716 39.43 16.60 -19.57
C ARG A 716 38.16 16.43 -18.72
N LEU A 717 37.85 17.43 -17.89
CA LEU A 717 36.65 17.40 -17.04
C LEU A 717 35.37 17.50 -17.88
N VAL A 718 34.48 16.53 -17.69
CA VAL A 718 33.17 16.44 -18.32
C VAL A 718 32.09 16.96 -17.37
N TYR A 719 32.13 16.50 -16.12
CA TYR A 719 31.14 16.81 -15.09
C TYR A 719 31.74 16.65 -13.69
N GLN A 720 31.25 17.42 -12.73
CA GLN A 720 31.61 17.33 -11.31
C GLN A 720 30.34 17.47 -10.47
N THR A 721 30.22 16.64 -9.44
CA THR A 721 29.14 16.64 -8.47
C THR A 721 29.65 16.25 -7.08
N ARG A 722 28.75 16.25 -6.09
CA ARG A 722 28.99 15.73 -4.74
C ARG A 722 28.09 14.53 -4.46
N ALA A 723 28.54 13.66 -3.57
CA ALA A 723 27.74 12.56 -3.07
C ALA A 723 26.60 13.07 -2.16
N LEU A 724 25.42 12.49 -2.35
CA LEU A 724 24.25 12.64 -1.49
C LEU A 724 24.27 11.45 -0.52
N GLY A 725 24.90 11.65 0.64
CA GLY A 725 25.34 10.54 1.48
C GLY A 725 26.37 9.70 0.74
N GLY A 726 26.16 8.39 0.60
CA GLY A 726 27.10 7.46 -0.04
C GLY A 726 26.98 7.28 -1.56
N GLN A 727 26.19 8.12 -2.23
CA GLN A 727 25.92 8.00 -3.67
C GLN A 727 25.97 9.34 -4.39
N ALA A 728 26.69 9.39 -5.52
CA ALA A 728 26.64 10.51 -6.46
C ALA A 728 25.83 10.15 -7.70
N ILE A 729 25.21 11.15 -8.33
CA ILE A 729 24.36 10.98 -9.52
C ILE A 729 24.86 11.78 -10.72
N TRP A 730 24.68 11.23 -11.91
CA TRP A 730 24.96 11.89 -13.18
C TRP A 730 23.99 11.44 -14.27
N ASN A 731 23.59 12.34 -15.16
CA ASN A 731 22.62 12.06 -16.24
C ASN A 731 23.30 11.77 -17.59
N GLY A 732 24.62 11.54 -17.61
CA GLY A 732 25.37 11.29 -18.86
C GLY A 732 25.48 12.51 -19.79
N ARG A 733 25.37 13.73 -19.24
CA ARG A 733 25.44 14.98 -20.01
C ARG A 733 26.54 15.91 -19.51
N HIS A 734 27.06 16.75 -20.40
CA HIS A 734 27.89 17.89 -20.06
C HIS A 734 27.08 18.98 -19.34
N TYR A 735 27.75 19.97 -18.75
CA TYR A 735 27.10 21.13 -18.11
C TYR A 735 26.17 21.93 -19.01
N ASN A 736 26.43 21.94 -20.32
CA ASN A 736 25.57 22.60 -21.31
C ASN A 736 24.34 21.75 -21.72
N GLY A 737 24.12 20.60 -21.09
CA GLY A 737 23.00 19.69 -21.35
C GLY A 737 23.18 18.75 -22.54
N SER A 738 24.27 18.85 -23.31
CA SER A 738 24.56 17.92 -24.41
C SER A 738 24.94 16.52 -23.88
N LYS A 739 24.49 15.45 -24.57
CA LYS A 739 24.88 14.07 -24.22
C LYS A 739 26.36 13.85 -24.51
N VAL A 740 27.00 13.07 -23.64
CA VAL A 740 28.38 12.63 -23.88
C VAL A 740 28.44 11.63 -25.05
N SER A 741 29.58 11.54 -25.71
CA SER A 741 29.81 10.56 -26.78
C SER A 741 30.04 9.16 -26.22
N SER A 742 29.76 8.12 -27.00
CA SER A 742 30.16 6.75 -26.64
C SER A 742 31.67 6.66 -26.46
N GLY A 743 32.11 5.92 -25.44
CA GLY A 743 33.51 5.91 -25.01
C GLY A 743 33.68 5.52 -23.55
N ILE A 744 34.93 5.55 -23.08
CA ILE A 744 35.28 5.29 -21.68
C ILE A 744 35.48 6.64 -20.98
N TYR A 745 34.85 6.79 -19.82
CA TYR A 745 35.03 7.94 -18.93
C TYR A 745 35.60 7.46 -17.60
N LEU A 746 36.46 8.28 -17.00
CA LEU A 746 37.03 8.03 -15.68
C LEU A 746 36.23 8.77 -14.62
N VAL A 747 35.89 8.07 -13.54
CA VAL A 747 35.29 8.63 -12.33
C VAL A 747 36.41 8.74 -11.32
N LEU A 748 36.70 9.97 -10.88
CA LEU A 748 37.70 10.27 -9.87
C LEU A 748 36.97 10.79 -8.64
N VAL A 749 37.18 10.13 -7.51
CA VAL A 749 36.50 10.45 -6.25
C VAL A 749 37.53 10.89 -5.24
N THR A 750 37.21 11.96 -4.51
CA THR A 750 37.95 12.37 -3.32
C THR A 750 37.01 12.66 -2.17
N ASP A 751 37.43 12.36 -0.94
CA ASP A 751 36.74 12.89 0.25
C ASP A 751 36.90 14.42 0.35
N GLU A 752 36.16 15.06 1.26
CA GLU A 752 36.20 16.52 1.44
C GLU A 752 37.59 17.05 1.82
N ASN A 753 38.35 16.24 2.56
CA ASN A 753 39.70 16.57 2.99
C ASN A 753 40.78 16.21 1.95
N LYS A 754 40.39 15.65 0.80
CA LYS A 754 41.26 15.19 -0.30
C LYS A 754 42.33 14.17 0.11
N ARG A 755 42.09 13.42 1.16
CA ARG A 755 42.99 12.39 1.70
C ARG A 755 42.78 11.05 1.03
N GLU A 756 41.53 10.71 0.72
CA GLU A 756 41.19 9.48 0.02
C GLU A 756 40.99 9.75 -1.46
N GLN A 757 41.59 8.89 -2.30
CA GLN A 757 41.44 8.96 -3.75
C GLN A 757 41.11 7.56 -4.27
N THR A 758 40.02 7.44 -4.99
CA THR A 758 39.65 6.20 -5.68
C THR A 758 39.10 6.53 -7.05
N ALA A 759 39.10 5.54 -7.94
CA ALA A 759 38.68 5.73 -9.31
C ALA A 759 37.88 4.53 -9.83
N ALA A 760 36.93 4.83 -10.72
CA ALA A 760 36.17 3.84 -11.48
C ALA A 760 36.11 4.24 -12.96
N LYS A 761 35.56 3.35 -13.78
CA LYS A 761 35.35 3.59 -15.22
C LYS A 761 33.87 3.46 -15.55
N ILE A 762 33.38 4.34 -16.41
CA ILE A 762 32.04 4.25 -17.01
C ILE A 762 32.24 4.01 -18.50
N VAL A 763 31.54 3.01 -19.04
CA VAL A 763 31.57 2.71 -20.47
C VAL A 763 30.23 3.08 -21.10
N PHE A 764 30.22 3.99 -22.07
CA PHE A 764 29.05 4.26 -22.91
C PHE A 764 29.18 3.50 -24.22
N ILE A 765 28.22 2.62 -24.51
CA ILE A 765 28.18 1.85 -25.75
C ILE A 765 27.39 2.56 -26.85
N LYS A 766 27.63 2.19 -28.11
CA LYS A 766 27.06 2.82 -29.31
C LYS A 766 25.81 2.09 -29.76
#